data_AF-A0A938SIP9-F1
#
_entry.id   AF-A0A938SIP9-F1
#
_cell.length_a   1.000
_cell.length_b   1.000
_cell.length_c   1.000
_cell.angle_alpha   90.00
_cell.angle_beta   90.00
_cell.angle_gamma   90.00
#
_symmetry.space_group_name_H-M   'P 1'
#
loop_
_entity.id
_entity.type
_entity.pdbx_description
1 polymer ?
#
loop_
_entity_poly.entity_id
_entity_poly.type
_entity_poly.pdbx_seq_one_letter_code
_entity_poly.pdbx_strand_id
1 'polypeptide(L)'
;VAEALQSLSRQRAQFVELQKAIGEAAAAVERGATIDAERLSRQAETLARQVENAEAALFPQVRVALRQLAPGLRSRLSLSFPAGLPTSRPSVGRPMGNDVAAQWASFEARQAGYFAGVGRAYLSAAEEGTAAKESGLEGLRRFATYLWRADQFASKGEGGAGGDEAAMATRQRPETRFLPENGFLGRCERGEILLNGEWEMTTQGTPNAPGDGDWFKIRVPHGPWAETVGQFPPYGRGAPAGDMALDRKWPKGQNWAWYRVTFPVPAAWTTGRLPPYGRASPAGGKLHFEAVFHLCEVYVNGQLCGRHVGGFDAFDIDITGLAKPGQPNQLLCFVHDTSVTALEKSARADEPKGCSSGPNHYLISDLWGHRFGGIWQDVSLRVEPAVKVEDVFVPPYGRGAPAGDITSYRKKAITVQTTLRNETTEPVTVSLAQDILGPDQKPVFSEKTGFSRPVVLSLPVQSVKLEPGEARQVSVSAEWPNPKLWGIGGEWGEPKHLYHLRSQVTLVVNPKSQIQNPKSPLDTHFQRFGFREFWIEDGQFWLNGKRLPLQGGGNWYLQEGKAPHGHRWFGLHMYRSERGMNVNIQRWHRHGDISREFFDLGDELGMLSEPEGAYWGVSGIPDLMGFTDWDDPVWAANLAGHYR
;
A
#
# COMPACT_ATOMS: atom_id res chain seq x y z
N VAL A 1 -35.68 11.72 5.22
CA VAL A 1 -34.41 12.27 5.77
C VAL A 1 -33.64 13.06 4.72
N ALA A 2 -33.27 12.49 3.58
CA ALA A 2 -32.57 13.21 2.51
C ALA A 2 -33.28 14.50 2.06
N GLU A 3 -34.60 14.46 1.81
CA GLU A 3 -35.39 15.66 1.46
C GLU A 3 -35.36 16.74 2.56
N ALA A 4 -35.38 16.34 3.83
CA ALA A 4 -35.30 17.26 4.96
C ALA A 4 -33.90 17.90 5.06
N LEU A 5 -32.83 17.13 4.83
CA LEU A 5 -31.45 17.63 4.76
C LEU A 5 -31.24 18.58 3.57
N GLN A 6 -31.85 18.30 2.41
CA GLN A 6 -31.84 19.19 1.26
C GLN A 6 -32.56 20.51 1.53
N SER A 7 -33.70 20.46 2.22
CA SER A 7 -34.42 21.66 2.65
C SER A 7 -33.58 22.52 3.60
N LEU A 8 -33.00 21.90 4.63
CA LEU A 8 -32.11 22.56 5.60
C LEU A 8 -30.88 23.18 4.95
N SER A 9 -30.24 22.47 4.01
CA SER A 9 -29.06 22.97 3.31
C SER A 9 -29.38 24.20 2.44
N ARG A 10 -30.56 24.21 1.78
CA ARG A 10 -31.03 25.40 1.04
C ARG A 10 -31.26 26.59 1.96
N GLN A 11 -31.86 26.37 3.13
CA GLN A 11 -32.07 27.42 4.14
C GLN A 11 -30.74 27.96 4.68
N ARG A 12 -29.75 27.10 4.91
CA ARG A 12 -28.41 27.51 5.35
C ARG A 12 -27.64 28.28 4.26
N ALA A 13 -27.75 27.87 2.99
CA ALA A 13 -27.18 28.61 1.86
C ALA A 13 -27.81 30.01 1.74
N GLN A 14 -29.13 30.11 1.89
CA GLN A 14 -29.83 31.40 1.93
C GLN A 14 -29.36 32.26 3.10
N PHE A 15 -29.10 31.67 4.27
CA PHE A 15 -28.56 32.39 5.43
C PHE A 15 -27.15 32.94 5.18
N VAL A 16 -26.25 32.16 4.55
CA VAL A 16 -24.90 32.61 4.18
C VAL A 16 -24.94 33.77 3.18
N GLU A 17 -25.79 33.67 2.16
CA GLU A 17 -26.00 34.78 1.21
C GLU A 17 -26.55 36.02 1.91
N LEU A 18 -27.45 35.85 2.89
CA LEU A 18 -27.96 36.98 3.68
C LEU A 18 -26.88 37.61 4.55
N GLN A 19 -25.99 36.83 5.17
CA GLN A 19 -24.86 37.36 5.94
C GLN A 19 -23.88 38.14 5.06
N LYS A 20 -23.62 37.64 3.84
CA LYS A 20 -22.82 38.37 2.84
C LYS A 20 -23.50 39.69 2.46
N ALA A 21 -24.80 39.68 2.18
CA ALA A 21 -25.58 40.87 1.87
C ALA A 21 -25.60 41.89 3.03
N ILE A 22 -25.63 41.43 4.29
CA ILE A 22 -25.51 42.29 5.48
C ILE A 22 -24.13 42.96 5.52
N GLY A 23 -23.05 42.21 5.27
CA GLY A 23 -21.69 42.77 5.22
C GLY A 23 -21.51 43.79 4.11
N GLU A 24 -22.06 43.51 2.92
CA GLU A 24 -22.06 44.45 1.78
C GLU A 24 -22.89 45.71 2.07
N ALA A 25 -24.06 45.54 2.71
CA ALA A 25 -24.93 46.64 3.14
C ALA A 25 -24.26 47.52 4.20
N ALA A 26 -23.62 46.93 5.21
CA ALA A 26 -22.88 47.66 6.23
C ALA A 26 -21.74 48.50 5.61
N ALA A 27 -20.96 47.91 4.72
CA ALA A 27 -19.89 48.61 4.00
C ALA A 27 -20.43 49.73 3.08
N ALA A 28 -21.64 49.59 2.55
CA ALA A 28 -22.28 50.61 1.73
C ALA A 28 -22.92 51.75 2.56
N VAL A 29 -23.44 51.45 3.76
CA VAL A 29 -23.90 52.46 4.73
C VAL A 29 -22.73 53.33 5.20
N GLU A 30 -21.55 52.74 5.45
CA GLU A 30 -20.32 53.49 5.73
C GLU A 30 -19.90 54.43 4.59
N ARG A 31 -20.31 54.12 3.35
CA ARG A 31 -20.08 54.96 2.15
C ARG A 31 -21.23 55.94 1.87
N GLY A 32 -22.19 56.09 2.78
CA GLY A 32 -23.28 57.07 2.68
C GLY A 32 -24.53 56.60 1.93
N ALA A 33 -24.68 55.29 1.67
CA ALA A 33 -25.89 54.73 1.07
C ALA A 33 -26.98 54.47 2.12
N THR A 34 -28.25 54.73 1.77
CA THR A 34 -29.41 54.39 2.59
C THR A 34 -29.86 52.96 2.27
N ILE A 35 -29.34 51.98 3.00
CA ILE A 35 -29.74 50.58 2.90
C ILE A 35 -30.37 50.14 4.24
N ASP A 36 -31.50 49.45 4.17
CA ASP A 36 -32.22 48.93 5.33
C ASP A 36 -31.53 47.68 5.91
N ALA A 37 -30.35 47.90 6.51
CA ALA A 37 -29.55 46.86 7.14
C ALA A 37 -30.30 46.18 8.30
N GLU A 38 -31.23 46.90 8.95
CA GLU A 38 -32.04 46.40 10.05
C GLU A 38 -33.08 45.37 9.58
N ARG A 39 -33.65 45.55 8.39
CA ARG A 39 -34.50 44.53 7.75
C ARG A 39 -33.73 43.28 7.36
N LEU A 40 -32.53 43.43 6.80
CA LEU A 40 -31.67 42.28 6.45
C LEU A 40 -31.25 41.51 7.71
N SER A 41 -30.90 42.21 8.79
CA SER A 41 -30.55 41.59 10.08
C SER A 41 -31.72 40.82 10.69
N ARG A 42 -32.95 41.37 10.68
CA ARG A 42 -34.16 40.66 11.15
C ARG A 42 -34.49 39.43 10.31
N GLN A 43 -34.26 39.50 9.00
CA GLN A 43 -34.40 38.34 8.11
C GLN A 43 -33.36 37.25 8.42
N ALA A 44 -32.10 37.62 8.72
CA ALA A 44 -31.06 36.68 9.13
C ALA A 44 -31.41 35.99 10.45
N GLU A 45 -31.83 36.73 11.47
CA GLU A 45 -32.23 36.17 12.76
C GLU A 45 -33.42 35.21 12.65
N THR A 46 -34.41 35.57 11.83
CA THR A 46 -35.58 34.71 11.58
C THR A 46 -35.17 33.41 10.91
N LEU A 47 -34.31 33.49 9.89
CA LEU A 47 -33.84 32.32 9.15
C LEU A 47 -32.90 31.45 10.00
N ALA A 48 -32.01 32.04 10.81
CA ALA A 48 -31.17 31.33 11.76
C ALA A 48 -32.02 30.50 12.74
N ARG A 49 -33.04 31.12 13.33
CA ARG A 49 -33.95 30.43 14.26
C ARG A 49 -34.78 29.33 13.58
N GLN A 50 -35.14 29.53 12.30
CA GLN A 50 -35.81 28.47 11.51
C GLN A 50 -34.89 27.28 11.27
N VAL A 51 -33.63 27.53 10.91
CA VAL A 51 -32.61 26.49 10.73
C VAL A 51 -32.36 25.75 12.05
N GLU A 52 -32.13 26.45 13.15
CA GLU A 52 -31.92 25.84 14.49
C GLU A 52 -33.10 24.96 14.92
N ASN A 53 -34.34 25.45 14.76
CA ASN A 53 -35.53 24.68 15.12
C ASN A 53 -35.70 23.44 14.24
N ALA A 54 -35.43 23.56 12.94
CA ALA A 54 -35.52 22.45 12.01
C ALA A 54 -34.43 21.41 12.24
N GLU A 55 -33.20 21.83 12.59
CA GLU A 55 -32.12 20.93 13.03
C GLU A 55 -32.48 20.19 14.32
N ALA A 56 -32.98 20.90 15.33
CA ALA A 56 -33.40 20.33 16.60
C ALA A 56 -34.56 19.33 16.45
N ALA A 57 -35.47 19.56 15.50
CA ALA A 57 -36.58 18.66 15.21
C ALA A 57 -36.16 17.42 14.38
N LEU A 58 -35.18 17.57 13.50
CA LEU A 58 -34.72 16.48 12.63
C LEU A 58 -33.82 15.49 13.38
N PHE A 59 -33.02 15.98 14.34
CA PHE A 59 -32.01 15.17 15.03
C PHE A 59 -32.59 13.92 15.73
N PRO A 60 -33.70 14.00 16.51
CA PRO A 60 -34.32 12.83 17.12
C PRO A 60 -34.92 11.86 16.09
N GLN A 61 -35.50 12.38 15.00
CA GLN A 61 -36.14 11.56 13.97
C GLN A 61 -35.12 10.70 13.22
N VAL A 62 -33.95 11.26 12.91
CA VAL A 62 -32.84 10.52 12.28
C VAL A 62 -32.32 9.41 13.20
N ARG A 63 -32.17 9.69 14.51
CA ARG A 63 -31.74 8.66 15.48
C ARG A 63 -32.74 7.50 15.62
N VAL A 64 -34.05 7.79 15.57
CA VAL A 64 -35.09 6.76 15.61
C VAL A 64 -35.07 5.92 14.33
N ALA A 65 -34.98 6.56 13.16
CA ALA A 65 -34.89 5.87 11.87
C ALA A 65 -33.65 4.94 11.83
N LEU A 66 -32.51 5.38 12.38
CA LEU A 66 -31.30 4.56 12.45
C LEU A 66 -31.50 3.30 13.30
N ARG A 67 -32.11 3.42 14.49
CA ARG A 67 -32.39 2.24 15.34
C ARG A 67 -33.31 1.23 14.65
N GLN A 68 -34.20 1.70 13.77
CA GLN A 68 -35.12 0.85 13.02
C GLN A 68 -34.46 0.20 11.80
N LEU A 69 -33.57 0.91 11.09
CA LEU A 69 -32.92 0.43 9.87
C LEU A 69 -31.70 -0.46 10.13
N ALA A 70 -30.94 -0.17 11.19
CA ALA A 70 -29.67 -0.85 11.47
C ALA A 70 -29.81 -2.39 11.58
N PRO A 71 -30.83 -2.97 12.25
CA PRO A 71 -30.98 -4.43 12.31
C PRO A 71 -31.18 -5.07 10.93
N GLY A 72 -31.96 -4.44 10.05
CA GLY A 72 -32.16 -4.91 8.68
C GLY A 72 -30.89 -4.85 7.85
N LEU A 73 -30.13 -3.75 7.97
CA LEU A 73 -28.83 -3.60 7.31
C LEU A 73 -27.79 -4.61 7.83
N ARG A 74 -27.72 -4.86 9.15
CA ARG A 74 -26.83 -5.87 9.72
C ARG A 74 -27.09 -7.27 9.14
N SER A 75 -28.36 -7.62 8.97
CA SER A 75 -28.77 -8.89 8.35
C SER A 75 -28.28 -8.99 6.90
N ARG A 76 -28.52 -7.94 6.10
CA ARG A 76 -28.12 -7.88 4.69
C ARG A 76 -26.60 -7.84 4.49
N LEU A 77 -25.88 -7.25 5.43
CA LEU A 77 -24.42 -7.12 5.42
C LEU A 77 -23.70 -8.26 6.17
N SER A 78 -24.39 -9.36 6.47
CA SER A 78 -23.84 -10.48 7.25
C SER A 78 -22.80 -11.32 6.50
N LEU A 79 -22.76 -11.25 5.16
CA LEU A 79 -21.77 -11.93 4.33
C LEU A 79 -20.36 -11.36 4.60
N SER A 80 -19.48 -12.16 5.20
CA SER A 80 -18.09 -11.78 5.43
C SER A 80 -17.14 -12.66 4.62
N PHE A 81 -16.46 -12.09 3.62
CA PHE A 81 -15.30 -12.74 3.03
C PHE A 81 -14.22 -12.91 4.11
N PRO A 82 -13.53 -14.06 4.19
CA PRO A 82 -12.56 -14.36 5.25
C PRO A 82 -11.26 -13.54 5.18
N ALA A 83 -11.00 -12.83 4.08
CA ALA A 83 -10.01 -11.76 4.11
C ALA A 83 -10.66 -10.54 4.79
N GLY A 84 -10.02 -10.00 5.84
CA GLY A 84 -10.53 -8.90 6.65
C GLY A 84 -11.00 -7.70 5.82
N LEU A 85 -11.62 -6.73 6.48
CA LEU A 85 -11.99 -5.44 5.87
C LEU A 85 -10.91 -5.01 4.86
N PRO A 86 -11.28 -4.46 3.70
CA PRO A 86 -10.33 -4.14 2.67
C PRO A 86 -9.76 -2.77 3.03
N THR A 87 -9.09 -2.72 4.18
CA THR A 87 -8.12 -1.71 4.55
C THR A 87 -6.80 -2.24 4.04
N SER A 88 -5.99 -1.39 3.43
CA SER A 88 -4.68 -1.62 2.79
C SER A 88 -3.59 -2.21 3.70
N ARG A 89 -3.93 -3.26 4.46
CA ARG A 89 -2.99 -4.14 5.11
C ARG A 89 -3.07 -5.50 4.43
N PRO A 90 -1.93 -6.20 4.31
CA PRO A 90 -1.87 -7.48 3.65
C PRO A 90 -2.88 -8.41 4.31
N SER A 91 -3.89 -8.83 3.55
CA SER A 91 -4.54 -10.08 3.89
C SER A 91 -3.46 -11.14 3.71
N VAL A 92 -2.77 -11.48 4.80
CA VAL A 92 -1.99 -12.72 4.87
C VAL A 92 -3.03 -13.81 4.67
N GLY A 93 -3.22 -14.19 3.41
CA GLY A 93 -4.20 -15.17 2.99
C GLY A 93 -3.78 -16.49 3.60
N ARG A 94 -4.34 -16.85 4.76
CA ARG A 94 -4.29 -18.24 5.18
C ARG A 94 -5.14 -19.04 4.18
N PRO A 95 -4.74 -20.27 3.84
CA PRO A 95 -5.57 -21.16 3.03
C PRO A 95 -6.99 -21.19 3.57
N MET A 96 -7.99 -20.91 2.72
CA MET A 96 -9.38 -21.05 3.13
C MET A 96 -9.67 -22.52 3.40
N GLY A 97 -10.32 -22.84 4.53
CA GLY A 97 -10.85 -24.19 4.76
C GLY A 97 -11.82 -24.57 3.64
N ASN A 98 -11.93 -25.86 3.32
CA ASN A 98 -12.69 -26.36 2.17
C ASN A 98 -14.15 -25.83 2.13
N ASP A 99 -14.82 -25.74 3.28
CA ASP A 99 -16.20 -25.25 3.37
C ASP A 99 -16.32 -23.74 3.06
N VAL A 100 -15.29 -22.97 3.43
CA VAL A 100 -15.20 -21.54 3.14
C VAL A 100 -14.85 -21.33 1.66
N ALA A 101 -13.98 -22.16 1.09
CA ALA A 101 -13.65 -22.10 -0.33
C ALA A 101 -14.87 -22.31 -1.25
N ALA A 102 -15.82 -23.16 -0.86
CA ALA A 102 -17.06 -23.40 -1.60
C ALA A 102 -17.99 -22.16 -1.59
N GLN A 103 -18.16 -21.50 -0.44
CA GLN A 103 -18.98 -20.29 -0.31
C GLN A 103 -18.48 -19.12 -1.18
N TRP A 104 -17.21 -19.11 -1.56
CA TRP A 104 -16.56 -18.04 -2.30
C TRP A 104 -16.01 -18.49 -3.65
N ALA A 105 -16.56 -19.57 -4.21
CA ALA A 105 -16.09 -20.17 -5.46
C ALA A 105 -16.17 -19.19 -6.64
N SER A 106 -17.17 -18.32 -6.69
CA SER A 106 -17.34 -17.33 -7.76
C SER A 106 -16.80 -15.93 -7.39
N PHE A 107 -16.34 -15.21 -8.41
CA PHE A 107 -15.90 -13.83 -8.36
C PHE A 107 -17.03 -12.92 -7.88
N GLU A 108 -18.26 -13.19 -8.31
CA GLU A 108 -19.46 -12.47 -7.91
C GLU A 108 -19.72 -12.62 -6.40
N ALA A 109 -19.59 -13.84 -5.86
CA ALA A 109 -19.65 -14.06 -4.42
C ALA A 109 -18.54 -13.29 -3.70
N ARG A 110 -17.27 -13.42 -4.16
CA ARG A 110 -16.14 -12.67 -3.57
C ARG A 110 -16.34 -11.15 -3.61
N GLN A 111 -16.94 -10.63 -4.67
CA GLN A 111 -17.28 -9.22 -4.78
C GLN A 111 -18.42 -8.81 -3.86
N ALA A 112 -19.45 -9.65 -3.72
CA ALA A 112 -20.52 -9.42 -2.77
C ALA A 112 -19.98 -9.34 -1.33
N GLY A 113 -19.06 -10.23 -0.96
CA GLY A 113 -18.40 -10.22 0.35
C GLY A 113 -17.56 -8.96 0.58
N TYR A 114 -16.85 -8.49 -0.44
CA TYR A 114 -16.14 -7.20 -0.41
C TYR A 114 -17.11 -6.02 -0.18
N PHE A 115 -18.19 -5.95 -0.95
CA PHE A 115 -19.20 -4.89 -0.81
C PHE A 115 -19.88 -4.91 0.55
N ALA A 116 -20.20 -6.10 1.07
CA ALA A 116 -20.73 -6.25 2.42
C ALA A 116 -19.73 -5.76 3.48
N GLY A 117 -18.42 -5.99 3.30
CA GLY A 117 -17.37 -5.45 4.15
C GLY A 117 -17.33 -3.92 4.18
N VAL A 118 -17.38 -3.29 3.01
CA VAL A 118 -17.45 -1.82 2.89
C VAL A 118 -18.74 -1.27 3.54
N GLY A 119 -19.88 -1.93 3.29
CA GLY A 119 -21.15 -1.55 3.90
C GLY A 119 -21.14 -1.66 5.43
N ARG A 120 -20.47 -2.68 6.00
CA ARG A 120 -20.28 -2.82 7.45
C ARG A 120 -19.45 -1.68 8.04
N ALA A 121 -18.39 -1.26 7.36
CA ALA A 121 -17.57 -0.14 7.81
C ALA A 121 -18.40 1.15 7.91
N TYR A 122 -19.21 1.43 6.90
CA TYR A 122 -20.15 2.56 6.93
C TYR A 122 -21.21 2.43 8.03
N LEU A 123 -21.76 1.24 8.23
CA LEU A 123 -22.74 1.00 9.28
C LEU A 123 -22.13 1.21 10.68
N SER A 124 -20.90 0.71 10.92
CA SER A 124 -20.17 0.92 12.18
C SER A 124 -19.94 2.41 12.42
N ALA A 125 -19.45 3.14 11.42
CA ALA A 125 -19.20 4.58 11.52
C ALA A 125 -20.49 5.37 11.79
N ALA A 126 -21.62 4.98 11.19
CA ALA A 126 -22.92 5.58 11.48
C ALA A 126 -23.35 5.33 12.94
N GLU A 127 -23.16 4.11 13.45
CA GLU A 127 -23.51 3.73 14.83
C GLU A 127 -22.61 4.42 15.86
N GLU A 128 -21.30 4.44 15.66
CA GLU A 128 -20.33 5.19 16.46
C GLU A 128 -20.63 6.68 16.45
N GLY A 129 -20.92 7.22 15.27
CA GLY A 129 -21.35 8.59 15.07
C GLY A 129 -22.59 8.97 15.88
N THR A 130 -23.59 8.09 15.96
CA THR A 130 -24.74 8.32 16.83
C THR A 130 -24.44 8.23 18.33
N ALA A 131 -23.33 7.60 18.71
CA ALA A 131 -22.83 7.56 20.08
C ALA A 131 -21.94 8.78 20.40
N ALA A 132 -21.22 9.31 19.41
CA ALA A 132 -20.48 10.56 19.49
C ALA A 132 -21.44 11.77 19.54
N LYS A 133 -21.11 12.78 20.36
CA LYS A 133 -21.90 14.02 20.47
C LYS A 133 -21.59 14.99 19.31
N GLU A 134 -21.49 14.53 18.06
CA GLU A 134 -21.41 15.47 16.94
C GLU A 134 -22.77 16.17 16.81
N SER A 135 -22.84 17.38 17.36
CA SER A 135 -24.04 18.22 17.35
C SER A 135 -24.09 19.05 16.06
N GLY A 136 -25.29 19.20 15.49
CA GLY A 136 -25.56 20.08 14.36
C GLY A 136 -25.71 19.37 13.02
N LEU A 137 -25.98 20.16 11.97
CA LEU A 137 -26.30 19.67 10.63
C LEU A 137 -25.21 18.83 9.98
N GLU A 138 -23.94 19.11 10.23
CA GLU A 138 -22.82 18.40 9.61
C GLU A 138 -22.74 16.95 10.08
N GLY A 139 -22.82 16.72 11.40
CA GLY A 139 -22.90 15.37 11.97
C GLY A 139 -24.11 14.62 11.41
N LEU A 140 -25.29 15.25 11.40
CA LEU A 140 -26.50 14.64 10.82
C LEU A 140 -26.35 14.25 9.35
N ARG A 141 -25.69 15.10 8.55
CA ARG A 141 -25.44 14.86 7.13
C ARG A 141 -24.46 13.70 6.93
N ARG A 142 -23.37 13.64 7.70
CA ARG A 142 -22.43 12.51 7.68
C ARG A 142 -23.12 11.20 8.08
N PHE A 143 -23.89 11.20 9.17
CA PHE A 143 -24.63 10.02 9.61
C PHE A 143 -25.63 9.50 8.57
N ALA A 144 -26.43 10.40 7.98
CA ALA A 144 -27.35 10.03 6.91
C ALA A 144 -26.61 9.48 5.69
N THR A 145 -25.46 10.08 5.35
CA THR A 145 -24.60 9.65 4.25
C THR A 145 -24.05 8.25 4.48
N TYR A 146 -23.54 7.95 5.67
CA TYR A 146 -22.98 6.64 5.98
C TYR A 146 -24.05 5.54 5.97
N LEU A 147 -25.26 5.82 6.50
CA LEU A 147 -26.37 4.87 6.37
C LEU A 147 -26.79 4.62 4.92
N TRP A 148 -26.88 5.69 4.12
CA TRP A 148 -27.19 5.56 2.71
C TRP A 148 -26.12 4.76 1.97
N ARG A 149 -24.83 5.00 2.25
CA ARG A 149 -23.72 4.21 1.71
C ARG A 149 -23.81 2.75 2.14
N ALA A 150 -24.09 2.47 3.40
CA ALA A 150 -24.26 1.11 3.90
C ALA A 150 -25.37 0.36 3.14
N ASP A 151 -26.50 1.02 2.87
CA ASP A 151 -27.61 0.46 2.08
C ASP A 151 -27.25 0.25 0.60
N GLN A 152 -26.54 1.20 -0.03
CA GLN A 152 -26.03 1.06 -1.39
C GLN A 152 -25.10 -0.16 -1.51
N PHE A 153 -24.22 -0.36 -0.54
CA PHE A 153 -23.30 -1.50 -0.51
C PHE A 153 -23.98 -2.82 -0.16
N ALA A 154 -24.99 -2.81 0.71
CA ALA A 154 -25.83 -3.99 0.95
C ALA A 154 -26.51 -4.45 -0.35
N SER A 155 -27.07 -3.51 -1.12
CA SER A 155 -27.72 -3.80 -2.39
C SER A 155 -26.74 -4.36 -3.45
N LYS A 156 -25.50 -3.84 -3.48
CA LYS A 156 -24.43 -4.40 -4.34
C LYS A 156 -24.02 -5.82 -3.93
N GLY A 157 -24.08 -6.15 -2.64
CA GLY A 157 -23.81 -7.49 -2.13
C GLY A 157 -24.88 -8.52 -2.49
N GLU A 158 -26.15 -8.12 -2.51
CA GLU A 158 -27.28 -9.01 -2.81
C GLU A 158 -27.32 -9.44 -4.29
N GLY A 159 -26.88 -8.59 -5.22
CA GLY A 159 -26.88 -8.88 -6.65
C GLY A 159 -25.86 -9.93 -7.12
N GLY A 160 -24.88 -10.30 -6.29
CA GLY A 160 -23.80 -11.23 -6.65
C GLY A 160 -23.98 -12.67 -6.16
N ALA A 161 -25.01 -12.96 -5.37
CA ALA A 161 -25.17 -14.22 -4.64
C ALA A 161 -25.76 -15.39 -5.46
N GLY A 162 -25.82 -15.28 -6.80
CA GLY A 162 -26.52 -16.24 -7.68
C GLY A 162 -25.70 -16.86 -8.82
N GLY A 163 -24.37 -16.84 -8.77
CA GLY A 163 -23.51 -17.35 -9.84
C GLY A 163 -23.22 -18.86 -9.73
N ASP A 164 -23.41 -19.60 -10.82
CA ASP A 164 -23.12 -21.03 -10.95
C ASP A 164 -21.68 -21.42 -10.54
N GLU A 165 -21.57 -22.55 -9.84
CA GLU A 165 -20.31 -23.15 -9.39
C GLU A 165 -19.51 -23.71 -10.58
N ALA A 166 -18.41 -23.04 -10.94
CA ALA A 166 -17.37 -23.63 -11.77
C ALA A 166 -16.06 -23.68 -10.97
N ALA A 167 -15.79 -24.84 -10.35
CA ALA A 167 -14.50 -25.10 -9.73
C ALA A 167 -13.39 -25.22 -10.79
N MET A 168 -12.24 -24.60 -10.52
CA MET A 168 -11.04 -24.72 -11.36
C MET A 168 -10.56 -26.18 -11.41
N ALA A 169 -10.67 -26.83 -12.57
CA ALA A 169 -10.06 -28.11 -12.81
C ALA A 169 -8.55 -27.94 -13.07
N THR A 170 -7.72 -28.52 -12.20
CA THR A 170 -6.27 -28.66 -12.41
C THR A 170 -5.98 -29.35 -13.74
N ARG A 171 -5.34 -28.65 -14.69
CA ARG A 171 -4.81 -29.22 -15.93
C ARG A 171 -3.28 -29.21 -15.91
N GLN A 172 -2.67 -30.31 -16.35
CA GLN A 172 -1.23 -30.50 -16.48
C GLN A 172 -0.71 -30.21 -17.90
N ARG A 173 0.57 -29.77 -17.97
CA ARG A 173 1.58 -29.78 -19.09
C ARG A 173 1.52 -28.65 -20.14
N PRO A 174 2.67 -28.19 -20.72
CA PRO A 174 3.87 -28.94 -21.12
C PRO A 174 5.17 -28.65 -20.34
N GLU A 175 6.10 -29.61 -20.43
CA GLU A 175 7.46 -29.56 -19.87
C GLU A 175 8.32 -28.52 -20.59
N THR A 176 8.92 -27.61 -19.82
CA THR A 176 10.02 -26.74 -20.26
C THR A 176 11.31 -27.13 -19.54
N ARG A 177 12.43 -27.07 -20.27
CA ARG A 177 13.73 -27.66 -19.94
C ARG A 177 14.76 -26.57 -19.56
N PHE A 178 15.39 -26.72 -18.38
CA PHE A 178 16.75 -26.27 -17.96
C PHE A 178 17.05 -24.75 -17.77
N LEU A 179 17.96 -24.22 -16.91
CA LEU A 179 19.06 -24.59 -15.96
C LEU A 179 19.36 -23.33 -15.05
N PRO A 180 20.24 -23.33 -14.01
CA PRO A 180 21.14 -24.40 -13.54
C PRO A 180 20.88 -24.89 -12.11
N GLU A 181 21.16 -26.18 -11.93
CA GLU A 181 21.56 -26.77 -10.67
C GLU A 181 22.96 -26.25 -10.32
N ASN A 182 23.05 -25.44 -9.26
CA ASN A 182 24.15 -25.35 -8.28
C ASN A 182 24.18 -23.94 -7.69
N GLY A 183 23.85 -23.84 -6.40
CA GLY A 183 23.87 -22.59 -5.65
C GLY A 183 23.44 -22.80 -4.21
N PHE A 184 24.31 -23.48 -3.45
CA PHE A 184 24.40 -23.54 -1.99
C PHE A 184 23.41 -22.70 -1.19
N LEU A 185 22.44 -23.32 -0.51
CA LEU A 185 21.84 -22.79 0.72
C LEU A 185 21.51 -23.94 1.67
N GLY A 186 22.43 -24.18 2.60
CA GLY A 186 22.13 -24.95 3.79
C GLY A 186 21.71 -23.98 4.90
N ARG A 187 20.52 -24.22 5.48
CA ARG A 187 19.90 -23.56 6.66
C ARG A 187 18.96 -22.39 6.31
N CYS A 188 17.97 -22.19 7.18
CA CYS A 188 16.85 -21.26 7.03
C CYS A 188 17.33 -19.81 7.13
N GLU A 189 17.93 -19.30 6.06
CA GLU A 189 18.19 -17.89 5.83
C GLU A 189 17.00 -17.27 5.08
N ARG A 190 16.80 -15.95 5.22
CA ARG A 190 15.87 -15.20 4.35
C ARG A 190 16.22 -15.46 2.90
N GLY A 191 15.22 -15.75 2.08
CA GLY A 191 15.40 -15.98 0.66
C GLY A 191 14.42 -15.16 -0.14
N GLU A 192 14.87 -14.64 -1.28
CA GLU A 192 14.02 -13.95 -2.25
C GLU A 192 14.40 -14.42 -3.66
N ILE A 193 13.39 -14.74 -4.46
CA ILE A 193 13.54 -15.08 -5.88
C ILE A 193 12.66 -14.12 -6.65
N LEU A 194 13.26 -13.26 -7.48
CA LEU A 194 12.54 -12.40 -8.39
C LEU A 194 11.84 -13.24 -9.45
N LEU A 195 10.53 -13.05 -9.62
CA LEU A 195 9.67 -13.74 -10.58
C LEU A 195 9.38 -12.90 -11.84
N ASN A 196 10.01 -11.74 -11.97
CA ASN A 196 9.94 -10.91 -13.17
C ASN A 196 10.44 -11.63 -14.42
N GLY A 197 10.16 -11.04 -15.58
CA GLY A 197 10.56 -11.57 -16.89
C GLY A 197 9.36 -12.02 -17.69
N GLU A 198 9.52 -13.10 -18.46
CA GLU A 198 8.49 -13.57 -19.38
C GLU A 198 7.34 -14.27 -18.65
N TRP A 199 6.14 -13.72 -18.81
CA TRP A 199 4.87 -14.29 -18.35
C TRP A 199 3.95 -14.44 -19.56
N GLU A 200 2.85 -15.15 -19.40
CA GLU A 200 1.79 -15.17 -20.39
C GLU A 200 0.55 -14.43 -19.86
N MET A 201 -0.16 -13.77 -20.77
CA MET A 201 -1.40 -13.06 -20.46
C MET A 201 -2.49 -13.42 -21.47
N THR A 202 -3.75 -13.42 -21.03
CA THR A 202 -4.93 -13.50 -21.90
C THR A 202 -6.00 -12.52 -21.41
N THR A 203 -6.77 -11.98 -22.37
CA THR A 203 -7.98 -11.20 -22.11
C THR A 203 -9.26 -12.03 -22.33
N GLN A 204 -9.12 -13.31 -22.68
CA GLN A 204 -10.24 -14.22 -22.89
C GLN A 204 -10.66 -14.92 -21.59
N GLY A 205 -11.92 -15.38 -21.55
CA GLY A 205 -12.50 -16.09 -20.42
C GLY A 205 -13.52 -15.24 -19.66
N THR A 206 -13.62 -15.49 -18.36
CA THR A 206 -14.47 -14.77 -17.42
C THR A 206 -13.66 -14.39 -16.18
N PRO A 207 -14.21 -13.56 -15.27
CA PRO A 207 -13.60 -13.33 -13.96
C PRO A 207 -13.43 -14.59 -13.10
N ASN A 208 -14.12 -15.68 -13.44
CA ASN A 208 -14.04 -16.95 -12.71
C ASN A 208 -12.99 -17.91 -13.27
N ALA A 209 -12.67 -17.82 -14.56
CA ALA A 209 -11.66 -18.66 -15.18
C ALA A 209 -11.11 -18.03 -16.47
N PRO A 210 -9.80 -18.19 -16.77
CA PRO A 210 -9.24 -17.79 -18.05
C PRO A 210 -9.82 -18.62 -19.19
N GLY A 211 -9.79 -18.04 -20.41
CA GLY A 211 -10.10 -18.78 -21.63
C GLY A 211 -9.05 -19.85 -21.97
N ASP A 212 -9.45 -20.84 -22.77
CA ASP A 212 -8.58 -21.93 -23.23
C ASP A 212 -7.55 -21.50 -24.30
N GLY A 213 -7.66 -20.29 -24.86
CA GLY A 213 -6.83 -19.82 -25.98
C GLY A 213 -6.34 -18.37 -25.85
N ASP A 214 -5.50 -17.97 -26.81
CA ASP A 214 -4.97 -16.61 -26.96
C ASP A 214 -4.11 -16.10 -25.79
N TRP A 215 -3.38 -17.02 -25.14
CA TRP A 215 -2.28 -16.65 -24.25
C TRP A 215 -1.11 -16.13 -25.07
N PHE A 216 -0.62 -14.94 -24.74
CA PHE A 216 0.53 -14.34 -25.40
C PHE A 216 1.55 -13.85 -24.38
N LYS A 217 2.82 -13.83 -24.80
CA LYS A 217 3.94 -13.47 -23.94
C LYS A 217 3.95 -11.97 -23.65
N ILE A 218 4.14 -11.64 -22.38
CA ILE A 218 4.37 -10.29 -21.85
C ILE A 218 5.57 -10.31 -20.90
N ARG A 219 6.11 -9.14 -20.56
CA ARG A 219 7.13 -9.03 -19.52
C ARG A 219 6.55 -8.38 -18.28
N VAL A 220 6.64 -9.04 -17.13
CA VAL A 220 6.38 -8.43 -15.82
C VAL A 220 7.68 -7.78 -15.33
N PRO A 221 7.67 -6.51 -14.87
CA PRO A 221 6.49 -5.65 -14.66
C PRO A 221 5.76 -5.24 -15.95
N HIS A 222 4.43 -5.32 -15.94
CA HIS A 222 3.53 -5.07 -17.07
C HIS A 222 2.32 -4.22 -16.66
N GLY A 223 2.14 -3.11 -17.36
CA GLY A 223 1.01 -2.21 -17.19
C GLY A 223 1.44 -0.75 -17.40
N PRO A 224 0.50 0.15 -17.71
CA PRO A 224 -0.93 -0.08 -17.89
C PRO A 224 -1.25 -0.71 -19.25
N TRP A 225 -2.26 -1.59 -19.27
CA TRP A 225 -2.62 -2.39 -20.43
C TRP A 225 -2.75 -1.65 -21.76
N ALA A 226 -3.40 -0.48 -21.77
CA ALA A 226 -3.62 0.29 -23.00
C ALA A 226 -2.33 0.80 -23.67
N GLU A 227 -1.24 0.88 -22.89
CA GLU A 227 0.06 1.39 -23.33
C GLU A 227 1.06 0.24 -23.55
N THR A 228 1.05 -0.78 -22.68
CA THR A 228 2.09 -1.83 -22.70
C THR A 228 1.73 -3.04 -23.54
N VAL A 229 0.46 -3.22 -23.91
CA VAL A 229 0.08 -4.27 -24.87
C VAL A 229 0.45 -3.80 -26.27
N GLY A 230 1.40 -4.51 -26.90
CA GLY A 230 1.81 -4.24 -28.28
C GLY A 230 2.84 -3.14 -28.48
N GLN A 231 3.27 -2.40 -27.46
CA GLN A 231 4.24 -1.31 -27.65
C GLN A 231 5.47 -1.50 -26.75
N PHE A 232 6.43 -2.29 -27.22
CA PHE A 232 7.82 -2.18 -26.77
C PHE A 232 8.72 -2.06 -28.00
N PRO A 233 9.47 -0.96 -28.18
CA PRO A 233 10.41 -0.89 -29.29
C PRO A 233 11.50 -1.97 -29.12
N PRO A 234 11.95 -2.64 -30.20
CA PRO A 234 13.06 -3.56 -30.11
C PRO A 234 14.28 -2.82 -29.54
N TYR A 235 14.95 -3.43 -28.56
CA TYR A 235 16.22 -2.93 -28.06
C TYR A 235 17.26 -2.99 -29.17
N GLY A 236 17.64 -1.84 -29.71
CA GLY A 236 18.74 -1.68 -30.68
C GLY A 236 18.33 -1.72 -32.15
N ARG A 237 18.98 -0.87 -32.97
CA ARG A 237 18.88 -0.96 -34.43
C ARG A 237 19.36 -2.34 -34.89
N GLY A 238 18.46 -3.15 -35.42
CA GLY A 238 18.78 -4.44 -36.05
C GLY A 238 18.61 -5.68 -35.16
N ALA A 239 18.09 -5.56 -33.94
CA ALA A 239 17.62 -6.74 -33.22
C ALA A 239 16.35 -7.29 -33.91
N PRO A 240 16.28 -8.58 -34.28
CA PRO A 240 15.04 -9.16 -34.78
C PRO A 240 13.94 -8.95 -33.73
N ALA A 241 12.75 -8.53 -34.17
CA ALA A 241 11.58 -8.45 -33.29
C ALA A 241 11.41 -9.83 -32.64
N GLY A 242 11.64 -9.92 -31.32
CA GLY A 242 11.31 -11.14 -30.60
C GLY A 242 9.80 -11.39 -30.68
N ASP A 243 9.38 -12.64 -30.51
CA ASP A 243 7.98 -13.12 -30.49
C ASP A 243 7.13 -12.56 -29.33
N MET A 244 7.46 -11.37 -28.83
CA MET A 244 6.58 -10.57 -27.99
C MET A 244 5.50 -9.99 -28.90
N ALA A 245 4.23 -10.01 -28.46
CA ALA A 245 3.11 -9.59 -29.29
C ALA A 245 3.10 -8.04 -29.48
N LEU A 246 3.99 -7.53 -30.33
CA LEU A 246 4.25 -6.11 -30.66
C LEU A 246 3.19 -5.49 -31.60
N ASP A 247 2.11 -6.21 -31.91
CA ASP A 247 1.09 -5.82 -32.88
C ASP A 247 -0.34 -5.82 -32.30
N ARG A 248 -0.48 -6.08 -30.99
CA ARG A 248 -1.79 -6.17 -30.33
C ARG A 248 -2.24 -4.82 -29.77
N LYS A 249 -3.54 -4.54 -29.85
CA LYS A 249 -4.19 -3.43 -29.15
C LYS A 249 -5.02 -3.97 -27.99
N TRP A 250 -5.07 -3.23 -26.88
CA TRP A 250 -5.97 -3.56 -25.78
C TRP A 250 -7.44 -3.58 -26.26
N PRO A 251 -8.22 -4.64 -25.99
CA PRO A 251 -9.58 -4.72 -26.52
C PRO A 251 -10.50 -3.63 -25.94
N LYS A 252 -11.34 -3.03 -26.79
CA LYS A 252 -12.28 -1.98 -26.36
C LYS A 252 -13.25 -2.53 -25.32
N GLY A 253 -13.34 -1.87 -24.17
CA GLY A 253 -14.24 -2.25 -23.08
C GLY A 253 -13.71 -3.38 -22.18
N GLN A 254 -12.51 -3.90 -22.43
CA GLN A 254 -11.86 -4.86 -21.55
C GLN A 254 -11.37 -4.18 -20.26
N ASN A 255 -11.77 -4.73 -19.12
CA ASN A 255 -11.46 -4.19 -17.79
C ASN A 255 -10.65 -5.17 -16.92
N TRP A 256 -10.30 -6.34 -17.46
CA TRP A 256 -9.57 -7.37 -16.73
C TRP A 256 -8.64 -8.18 -17.64
N ALA A 257 -7.67 -8.86 -17.05
CA ALA A 257 -6.84 -9.87 -17.72
C ALA A 257 -6.42 -10.98 -16.75
N TRP A 258 -6.09 -12.13 -17.32
CA TRP A 258 -5.43 -13.22 -16.60
C TRP A 258 -3.96 -13.27 -16.95
N TYR A 259 -3.13 -13.50 -15.94
CA TYR A 259 -1.67 -13.65 -16.03
C TYR A 259 -1.27 -15.03 -15.54
N ARG A 260 -0.28 -15.66 -16.16
CA ARG A 260 0.30 -16.90 -15.65
C ARG A 260 1.82 -16.95 -15.81
N VAL A 261 2.45 -17.65 -14.88
CA VAL A 261 3.86 -18.03 -14.95
C VAL A 261 4.05 -19.36 -14.21
N THR A 262 5.05 -20.14 -14.63
CA THR A 262 5.52 -21.28 -13.85
C THR A 262 6.76 -20.87 -13.07
N PHE A 263 6.80 -21.16 -11.78
CA PHE A 263 7.91 -20.76 -10.92
C PHE A 263 8.43 -21.94 -10.06
N PRO A 264 9.74 -22.01 -9.79
CA PRO A 264 10.30 -23.01 -8.90
C PRO A 264 10.19 -22.56 -7.44
N VAL A 265 9.92 -23.51 -6.55
CA VAL A 265 10.16 -23.33 -5.10
C VAL A 265 11.32 -24.23 -4.70
N PRO A 266 12.43 -23.70 -4.17
CA PRO A 266 13.57 -24.52 -3.79
C PRO A 266 13.21 -25.60 -2.77
N ALA A 267 13.68 -26.84 -2.97
CA ALA A 267 13.41 -27.96 -2.05
C ALA A 267 13.86 -27.66 -0.61
N ALA A 268 14.94 -26.89 -0.46
CA ALA A 268 15.49 -26.47 0.83
C ALA A 268 14.53 -25.65 1.68
N TRP A 269 13.53 -24.98 1.08
CA TRP A 269 12.56 -24.15 1.80
C TRP A 269 11.53 -24.99 2.59
N THR A 270 11.54 -26.32 2.47
CA THR A 270 10.78 -27.22 3.37
C THR A 270 11.38 -27.34 4.77
N THR A 271 12.60 -26.84 4.99
CA THR A 271 13.41 -27.17 6.16
C THR A 271 13.33 -26.16 7.33
N GLY A 272 12.22 -25.43 7.44
CA GLY A 272 11.91 -24.53 8.57
C GLY A 272 11.64 -25.23 9.92
N ARG A 273 12.28 -26.38 10.19
CA ARG A 273 12.32 -26.87 11.57
C ARG A 273 13.14 -25.86 12.37
N LEU A 274 12.57 -25.33 13.44
CA LEU A 274 13.31 -24.75 14.54
C LEU A 274 13.59 -25.88 15.54
N PRO A 275 14.73 -26.63 15.50
CA PRO A 275 15.18 -27.32 16.69
C PRO A 275 15.37 -26.27 17.78
N PRO A 276 14.68 -26.37 18.93
CA PRO A 276 14.18 -27.60 19.56
C PRO A 276 12.67 -27.88 19.51
N TYR A 277 11.85 -27.03 18.90
CA TYR A 277 10.38 -27.04 19.08
C TYR A 277 9.61 -28.05 18.21
N GLY A 278 10.32 -29.02 17.61
CA GLY A 278 9.76 -30.31 17.16
C GLY A 278 8.76 -30.31 16.01
N ARG A 279 8.15 -29.17 15.65
CA ARG A 279 7.26 -29.04 14.50
C ARG A 279 7.98 -28.31 13.37
N ALA A 280 7.86 -28.86 12.16
CA ALA A 280 8.11 -28.09 10.96
C ALA A 280 7.14 -26.90 11.00
N SER A 281 7.65 -25.70 11.22
CA SER A 281 7.00 -24.54 10.63
C SER A 281 7.38 -24.64 9.16
N PRO A 282 6.46 -24.93 8.23
CA PRO A 282 6.82 -24.82 6.82
C PRO A 282 7.38 -23.41 6.64
N ALA A 283 8.62 -23.29 6.14
CA ALA A 283 9.17 -21.96 5.93
C ALA A 283 8.18 -21.25 5.00
N GLY A 284 7.57 -20.19 5.52
CA GLY A 284 6.36 -19.68 4.94
C GLY A 284 6.70 -19.03 3.61
N GLY A 285 6.33 -19.66 2.51
CA GLY A 285 6.53 -19.06 1.19
C GLY A 285 5.52 -17.93 1.04
N LYS A 286 5.99 -16.73 0.70
CA LYS A 286 5.12 -15.60 0.37
C LYS A 286 5.36 -15.19 -1.08
N LEU A 287 4.30 -14.92 -1.81
CA LEU A 287 4.40 -14.11 -3.02
C LEU A 287 4.31 -12.65 -2.61
N HIS A 288 5.33 -11.89 -2.91
CA HIS A 288 5.38 -10.45 -2.72
C HIS A 288 5.14 -9.76 -4.06
N PHE A 289 4.18 -8.86 -4.08
CA PHE A 289 3.91 -7.98 -5.21
C PHE A 289 4.22 -6.55 -4.75
N GLU A 290 5.15 -5.87 -5.41
CA GLU A 290 5.48 -4.48 -5.08
C GLU A 290 4.30 -3.55 -5.40
N ALA A 291 3.53 -3.82 -6.48
CA ALA A 291 2.26 -3.15 -6.77
C ALA A 291 1.48 -3.82 -7.92
N VAL A 292 0.15 -3.84 -7.81
CA VAL A 292 -0.77 -4.27 -8.88
C VAL A 292 -1.92 -3.29 -8.97
N PHE A 293 -2.22 -2.81 -10.17
CA PHE A 293 -3.43 -2.02 -10.42
C PHE A 293 -4.54 -2.92 -10.99
N HIS A 294 -5.76 -2.97 -10.44
CA HIS A 294 -6.20 -2.45 -9.14
C HIS A 294 -6.63 -3.56 -8.19
N LEU A 295 -7.47 -4.46 -8.68
CA LEU A 295 -7.81 -5.70 -7.98
C LEU A 295 -6.90 -6.81 -8.50
N CYS A 296 -6.30 -7.59 -7.60
CA CYS A 296 -5.56 -8.80 -7.92
C CYS A 296 -6.12 -9.98 -7.12
N GLU A 297 -6.46 -11.08 -7.79
CA GLU A 297 -6.70 -12.39 -7.13
C GLU A 297 -5.58 -13.36 -7.54
N VAL A 298 -4.98 -14.00 -6.55
CA VAL A 298 -3.77 -14.83 -6.72
C VAL A 298 -4.12 -16.29 -6.49
N TYR A 299 -3.75 -17.13 -7.45
CA TYR A 299 -3.96 -18.57 -7.43
C TYR A 299 -2.62 -19.29 -7.57
N VAL A 300 -2.39 -20.29 -6.71
CA VAL A 300 -1.24 -21.19 -6.81
C VAL A 300 -1.75 -22.61 -7.00
N ASN A 301 -1.27 -23.28 -8.04
CA ASN A 301 -1.65 -24.66 -8.38
C ASN A 301 -3.18 -24.86 -8.45
N GLY A 302 -3.90 -23.85 -8.94
CA GLY A 302 -5.36 -23.86 -9.11
C GLY A 302 -6.16 -23.48 -7.85
N GLN A 303 -5.51 -23.16 -6.73
CA GLN A 303 -6.17 -22.78 -5.49
C GLN A 303 -6.04 -21.27 -5.23
N LEU A 304 -7.16 -20.60 -4.95
CA LEU A 304 -7.16 -19.19 -4.56
C LEU A 304 -6.43 -19.01 -3.22
N CYS A 305 -5.33 -18.25 -3.25
CA CYS A 305 -4.45 -18.01 -2.10
C CYS A 305 -4.80 -16.70 -1.39
N GLY A 306 -5.26 -15.69 -2.15
CA GLY A 306 -5.63 -14.41 -1.59
C GLY A 306 -5.98 -13.36 -2.64
N ARG A 307 -6.30 -12.16 -2.16
CA ARG A 307 -6.82 -11.05 -2.96
C ARG A 307 -6.26 -9.74 -2.43
N HIS A 308 -5.86 -8.84 -3.33
CA HIS A 308 -5.46 -7.47 -3.02
C HIS A 308 -6.34 -6.46 -3.77
N VAL A 309 -6.66 -5.35 -3.11
CA VAL A 309 -7.29 -4.19 -3.75
C VAL A 309 -6.46 -2.98 -3.35
N GLY A 310 -5.91 -2.30 -4.34
CA GLY A 310 -4.90 -1.28 -4.13
C GLY A 310 -4.23 -0.95 -5.44
N GLY A 311 -3.14 -0.22 -5.43
CA GLY A 311 -2.56 0.22 -6.70
C GLY A 311 -1.12 0.62 -6.60
N PHE A 312 -0.79 1.26 -5.49
CA PHE A 312 0.52 1.83 -5.20
C PHE A 312 1.20 1.16 -4.01
N ASP A 313 0.49 0.25 -3.35
CA ASP A 313 0.88 -0.43 -2.13
C ASP A 313 1.29 -1.88 -2.42
N ALA A 314 2.40 -2.27 -1.82
CA ALA A 314 2.90 -3.63 -1.88
C ALA A 314 2.06 -4.56 -1.00
N PHE A 315 1.98 -5.84 -1.39
CA PHE A 315 1.25 -6.84 -0.62
C PHE A 315 1.90 -8.23 -0.71
N ASP A 316 1.73 -8.99 0.38
CA ASP A 316 2.19 -10.37 0.49
C ASP A 316 0.99 -11.34 0.49
N ILE A 317 1.09 -12.43 -0.27
CA ILE A 317 0.19 -13.58 -0.22
C ILE A 317 0.95 -14.79 0.31
N ASP A 318 0.47 -15.36 1.42
CA ASP A 318 1.02 -16.59 1.98
C ASP A 318 0.61 -17.79 1.10
N ILE A 319 1.59 -18.51 0.58
CA ILE A 319 1.42 -19.70 -0.28
C ILE A 319 1.88 -20.98 0.42
N THR A 320 2.07 -20.90 1.73
CA THR A 320 2.54 -22.00 2.56
C THR A 320 1.55 -23.16 2.54
N GLY A 321 2.05 -24.35 2.19
CA GLY A 321 1.24 -25.55 2.02
C GLY A 321 0.50 -25.65 0.66
N LEU A 322 0.49 -24.58 -0.14
CA LEU A 322 -0.10 -24.56 -1.48
C LEU A 322 0.96 -24.81 -2.57
N ALA A 323 2.15 -24.23 -2.37
CA ALA A 323 3.29 -24.50 -3.23
C ALA A 323 3.94 -25.85 -2.91
N LYS A 324 4.54 -26.46 -3.93
CA LYS A 324 5.23 -27.75 -3.90
C LYS A 324 6.74 -27.51 -4.03
N PRO A 325 7.50 -27.54 -2.93
CA PRO A 325 8.94 -27.37 -2.97
C PRO A 325 9.65 -28.47 -3.76
N GLY A 326 10.71 -28.11 -4.45
CA GLY A 326 11.45 -28.99 -5.37
C GLY A 326 10.71 -29.30 -6.68
N GLN A 327 9.53 -28.72 -6.91
CA GLN A 327 8.72 -28.94 -8.10
C GLN A 327 8.34 -27.60 -8.76
N PRO A 328 8.02 -27.61 -10.07
CA PRO A 328 7.37 -26.47 -10.71
C PRO A 328 6.00 -26.20 -10.09
N ASN A 329 5.70 -24.92 -9.86
CA ASN A 329 4.41 -24.43 -9.38
C ASN A 329 3.80 -23.49 -10.41
N GLN A 330 2.47 -23.51 -10.53
CA GLN A 330 1.77 -22.59 -11.40
C GLN A 330 1.26 -21.41 -10.58
N LEU A 331 1.64 -20.19 -10.98
CA LEU A 331 1.05 -18.96 -10.52
C LEU A 331 0.08 -18.46 -11.58
N LEU A 332 -1.14 -18.15 -11.16
CA LEU A 332 -2.16 -17.52 -11.98
C LEU A 332 -2.70 -16.30 -11.22
N CYS A 333 -2.77 -15.14 -11.90
CA CYS A 333 -3.31 -13.91 -11.32
C CYS A 333 -4.46 -13.40 -12.18
N PHE A 334 -5.61 -13.14 -11.57
CA PHE A 334 -6.68 -12.35 -12.18
C PHE A 334 -6.49 -10.89 -11.77
N VAL A 335 -6.47 -9.99 -12.75
CA VAL A 335 -6.31 -8.55 -12.49
C VAL A 335 -7.49 -7.80 -13.10
N HIS A 336 -8.11 -6.92 -12.33
CA HIS A 336 -9.18 -6.02 -12.79
C HIS A 336 -8.79 -4.56 -12.55
N ASP A 337 -9.13 -3.69 -13.49
CA ASP A 337 -8.87 -2.25 -13.41
C ASP A 337 -9.66 -1.54 -12.29
N THR A 338 -9.39 -0.26 -12.13
CA THR A 338 -9.99 0.63 -11.14
C THR A 338 -11.53 0.75 -11.20
N SER A 339 -12.18 0.31 -12.28
CA SER A 339 -13.65 0.38 -12.37
C SER A 339 -14.37 -0.58 -11.42
N VAL A 340 -13.67 -1.57 -10.87
CA VAL A 340 -14.23 -2.55 -9.93
C VAL A 340 -14.57 -1.97 -8.55
N THR A 341 -13.94 -0.85 -8.19
CA THR A 341 -14.13 -0.15 -6.90
C THR A 341 -14.83 1.21 -7.02
N ALA A 342 -15.17 1.65 -8.23
CA ALA A 342 -15.79 2.95 -8.47
C ALA A 342 -17.19 3.06 -7.83
N LEU A 343 -17.48 4.25 -7.26
CA LEU A 343 -18.78 4.53 -6.63
C LEU A 343 -19.88 4.83 -7.63
N GLU A 344 -19.58 5.64 -8.64
CA GLU A 344 -20.50 6.03 -9.71
C GLU A 344 -19.84 5.80 -11.06
N LYS A 345 -20.49 5.00 -11.92
CA LYS A 345 -20.07 4.80 -13.32
C LYS A 345 -20.46 5.98 -14.23
N SER A 346 -21.28 6.91 -13.73
CA SER A 346 -22.06 7.86 -14.52
C SER A 346 -21.51 9.28 -14.60
N ALA A 347 -20.53 9.68 -13.79
CA ALA A 347 -20.12 11.08 -13.75
C ALA A 347 -19.50 11.58 -15.08
N ARG A 348 -19.07 10.69 -15.99
CA ARG A 348 -18.39 11.05 -17.25
C ARG A 348 -18.59 10.00 -18.36
N ALA A 349 -19.83 9.61 -18.65
CA ALA A 349 -20.14 8.61 -19.69
C ALA A 349 -19.70 9.05 -21.10
N ASP A 350 -19.51 10.36 -21.30
CA ASP A 350 -19.24 11.03 -22.56
C ASP A 350 -17.76 11.49 -22.69
N GLU A 351 -16.94 11.31 -21.66
CA GLU A 351 -15.49 11.50 -21.79
C GLU A 351 -14.85 10.25 -22.45
N PRO A 352 -13.98 10.40 -23.46
CA PRO A 352 -13.23 9.29 -24.08
C PRO A 352 -12.23 8.59 -23.13
N LYS A 353 -12.36 8.80 -21.82
CA LYS A 353 -11.32 8.73 -20.79
C LYS A 353 -11.96 8.16 -19.52
N GLY A 354 -11.68 6.89 -19.25
CA GLY A 354 -12.40 6.10 -18.25
C GLY A 354 -11.99 6.37 -16.80
N CYS A 355 -13.00 6.39 -15.92
CA CYS A 355 -13.00 6.02 -14.50
C CYS A 355 -11.98 6.63 -13.51
N SER A 356 -10.99 7.42 -13.94
CA SER A 356 -9.91 7.94 -13.08
C SER A 356 -10.23 9.26 -12.36
N SER A 357 -11.45 9.78 -12.49
CA SER A 357 -11.88 11.05 -11.86
C SER A 357 -13.25 10.98 -11.18
N GLY A 358 -13.82 9.78 -11.04
CA GLY A 358 -15.05 9.57 -10.26
C GLY A 358 -14.71 9.22 -8.80
N PRO A 359 -15.61 9.44 -7.84
CA PRO A 359 -15.37 9.07 -6.44
C PRO A 359 -15.02 7.57 -6.30
N ASN A 360 -13.95 7.28 -5.55
CA ASN A 360 -13.52 5.92 -5.25
C ASN A 360 -13.09 5.81 -3.78
N HIS A 361 -13.31 4.65 -3.17
CA HIS A 361 -12.86 4.36 -1.81
C HIS A 361 -11.35 4.15 -1.71
N TYR A 362 -10.70 3.87 -2.84
CA TYR A 362 -9.25 3.68 -2.91
C TYR A 362 -8.57 4.91 -3.47
N LEU A 363 -7.33 5.10 -3.04
CA LEU A 363 -6.41 6.01 -3.70
C LEU A 363 -6.24 5.59 -5.15
N ILE A 364 -6.67 6.48 -6.05
CA ILE A 364 -6.47 6.36 -7.48
C ILE A 364 -5.92 7.70 -7.92
N SER A 365 -4.73 7.71 -8.52
CA SER A 365 -4.25 8.94 -9.14
C SER A 365 -5.11 9.25 -10.38
N ASP A 366 -5.35 10.53 -10.62
CA ASP A 366 -5.95 11.06 -11.84
C ASP A 366 -4.97 10.91 -13.02
N LEU A 367 -4.73 9.69 -13.46
CA LEU A 367 -3.84 9.35 -14.57
C LEU A 367 -4.50 9.74 -15.92
N TRP A 368 -4.95 11.00 -16.04
CA TRP A 368 -5.51 11.70 -17.20
C TRP A 368 -6.56 10.94 -18.03
N GLY A 369 -7.34 10.06 -17.39
CA GLY A 369 -8.39 9.30 -18.06
C GLY A 369 -8.01 7.88 -18.46
N HIS A 370 -6.79 7.42 -18.13
CA HIS A 370 -6.34 6.07 -18.46
C HIS A 370 -6.88 5.06 -17.44
N ARG A 371 -7.44 3.95 -17.93
CA ARG A 371 -7.78 2.79 -17.10
C ARG A 371 -6.49 2.04 -16.80
N PHE A 372 -6.02 2.14 -15.56
CA PHE A 372 -4.81 1.48 -15.12
C PHE A 372 -5.13 0.05 -14.69
N GLY A 373 -4.41 -0.89 -15.28
CA GLY A 373 -4.53 -2.31 -15.01
C GLY A 373 -3.21 -3.00 -15.32
N GLY A 374 -2.82 -3.94 -14.46
CA GLY A 374 -1.61 -4.75 -14.65
C GLY A 374 -0.76 -4.89 -13.40
N ILE A 375 0.16 -5.86 -13.48
CA ILE A 375 1.20 -6.13 -12.49
C ILE A 375 2.38 -5.22 -12.81
N TRP A 376 2.26 -3.93 -12.47
CA TRP A 376 3.12 -2.86 -12.99
C TRP A 376 4.41 -2.64 -12.19
N GLN A 377 4.61 -3.39 -11.11
CA GLN A 377 5.88 -3.48 -10.35
C GLN A 377 6.31 -4.94 -10.16
N ASP A 378 7.47 -5.12 -9.52
CA ASP A 378 8.13 -6.40 -9.34
C ASP A 378 7.28 -7.43 -8.57
N VAL A 379 7.47 -8.70 -8.92
CA VAL A 379 6.92 -9.84 -8.20
C VAL A 379 8.07 -10.71 -7.72
N SER A 380 8.07 -11.09 -6.45
CA SER A 380 9.07 -12.01 -5.91
C SER A 380 8.45 -13.09 -5.02
N LEU A 381 9.13 -14.22 -4.95
CA LEU A 381 8.87 -15.28 -4.00
C LEU A 381 9.82 -15.10 -2.82
N ARG A 382 9.29 -14.91 -1.62
CA ARG A 382 10.04 -14.68 -0.38
C ARG A 382 9.86 -15.83 0.61
N VAL A 383 10.89 -16.09 1.41
CA VAL A 383 10.84 -16.97 2.57
C VAL A 383 11.49 -16.27 3.76
N GLU A 384 10.82 -16.35 4.91
CA GLU A 384 11.28 -15.76 6.16
C GLU A 384 11.27 -16.81 7.28
N PRO A 385 12.19 -16.71 8.25
CA PRO A 385 12.12 -17.55 9.45
C PRO A 385 10.91 -17.17 10.32
N ALA A 386 10.38 -18.13 11.08
CA ALA A 386 9.21 -17.88 11.94
C ALA A 386 9.50 -16.94 13.13
N VAL A 387 10.77 -16.89 13.58
CA VAL A 387 11.23 -15.90 14.56
C VAL A 387 12.18 -14.96 13.84
N LYS A 388 11.78 -13.71 13.67
CA LYS A 388 12.39 -12.81 12.69
C LYS A 388 12.42 -11.35 13.12
N VAL A 389 13.29 -10.58 12.47
CA VAL A 389 13.20 -9.13 12.40
C VAL A 389 12.09 -8.77 11.41
N GLU A 390 10.97 -8.26 11.90
CA GLU A 390 9.86 -7.84 11.04
C GLU A 390 10.12 -6.47 10.41
N ASP A 391 10.67 -5.53 11.17
CA ASP A 391 10.91 -4.16 10.72
C ASP A 391 12.12 -3.55 11.45
N VAL A 392 12.80 -2.62 10.77
CA VAL A 392 13.88 -1.82 11.35
C VAL A 392 13.73 -0.37 10.94
N PHE A 393 13.58 0.50 11.92
CA PHE A 393 13.55 1.93 11.74
C PHE A 393 14.74 2.60 12.46
N VAL A 394 15.47 3.45 11.74
CA VAL A 394 16.51 4.32 12.31
C VAL A 394 15.89 5.73 12.41
N PRO A 395 15.21 6.08 13.52
CA PRO A 395 14.47 7.32 13.63
C PRO A 395 15.39 8.53 13.53
N PRO A 396 15.05 9.60 12.80
CA PRO A 396 15.82 10.86 12.85
C PRO A 396 15.60 11.59 14.18
N TYR A 397 16.53 12.44 14.60
CA TYR A 397 16.31 13.35 15.73
C TYR A 397 15.19 14.35 15.44
N GLY A 398 14.18 14.41 16.32
CA GLY A 398 13.10 15.41 16.27
C GLY A 398 11.70 14.82 16.12
N ARG A 399 10.84 15.52 15.36
CA ARG A 399 9.41 15.19 15.23
C ARG A 399 9.25 13.82 14.56
N GLY A 400 8.64 12.86 15.28
CA GLY A 400 8.44 11.49 14.82
C GLY A 400 9.27 10.44 15.57
N ALA A 401 10.29 10.84 16.34
CA ALA A 401 10.99 9.94 17.26
C ALA A 401 10.31 9.94 18.65
N PRO A 402 10.18 8.79 19.32
CA PRO A 402 9.80 8.73 20.73
C PRO A 402 10.72 9.59 21.60
N ALA A 403 10.18 10.14 22.69
CA ALA A 403 10.97 10.94 23.63
C ALA A 403 12.12 10.11 24.21
N GLY A 404 13.37 10.51 23.95
CA GLY A 404 14.58 9.83 24.42
C GLY A 404 15.37 9.09 23.33
N ASP A 405 14.78 8.86 22.15
CA ASP A 405 15.49 8.31 21.01
C ASP A 405 16.27 9.44 20.30
N ILE A 406 17.58 9.29 20.17
CA ILE A 406 18.48 10.31 19.63
C ILE A 406 19.37 9.70 18.56
N THR A 407 18.98 9.89 17.30
CA THR A 407 19.85 9.67 16.14
C THR A 407 20.27 11.01 15.58
N SER A 408 21.50 11.39 15.90
CA SER A 408 22.03 12.71 15.58
C SER A 408 23.55 12.69 15.57
N TYR A 409 24.17 13.18 14.49
CA TYR A 409 25.61 13.39 14.50
C TYR A 409 25.99 14.53 15.46
N ARG A 410 25.14 15.55 15.62
CA ARG A 410 25.34 16.66 16.57
C ARG A 410 25.31 16.19 18.02
N LYS A 411 24.49 15.19 18.33
CA LYS A 411 24.45 14.54 19.66
C LYS A 411 25.35 13.31 19.77
N LYS A 412 26.06 12.95 18.69
CA LYS A 412 26.95 11.79 18.62
C LYS A 412 26.25 10.50 19.04
N ALA A 413 25.02 10.29 18.58
CA ALA A 413 24.21 9.16 18.98
C ALA A 413 23.45 8.58 17.80
N ILE A 414 23.17 7.27 17.88
CA ILE A 414 22.22 6.58 17.01
C ILE A 414 21.28 5.76 17.88
N THR A 415 20.01 5.81 17.52
CA THR A 415 18.99 4.90 18.00
C THR A 415 18.47 4.06 16.85
N VAL A 416 18.23 2.78 17.12
CA VAL A 416 17.61 1.85 16.18
C VAL A 416 16.42 1.21 16.86
N GLN A 417 15.27 1.30 16.21
CA GLN A 417 14.06 0.60 16.58
C GLN A 417 13.96 -0.66 15.72
N THR A 418 13.76 -1.82 16.35
CA THR A 418 13.66 -3.10 15.66
C THR A 418 12.46 -3.86 16.18
N THR A 419 11.53 -4.19 15.28
CA THR A 419 10.37 -5.01 15.58
C THR A 419 10.74 -6.48 15.38
N LEU A 420 10.64 -7.27 16.43
CA LEU A 420 10.83 -8.72 16.40
C LEU A 420 9.47 -9.40 16.39
N ARG A 421 9.31 -10.46 15.59
CA ARG A 421 8.09 -11.27 15.54
C ARG A 421 8.37 -12.72 15.88
N ASN A 422 7.47 -13.33 16.64
CA ASN A 422 7.41 -14.77 16.88
C ASN A 422 6.13 -15.37 16.26
N GLU A 423 6.24 -16.04 15.12
CA GLU A 423 5.13 -16.75 14.46
C GLU A 423 5.00 -18.22 14.93
N THR A 424 5.78 -18.63 15.93
CA THR A 424 5.68 -19.98 16.48
C THR A 424 4.54 -20.10 17.49
N THR A 425 4.20 -21.33 17.88
CA THR A 425 3.17 -21.62 18.88
C THR A 425 3.68 -21.60 20.32
N GLU A 426 4.98 -21.36 20.52
CA GLU A 426 5.63 -21.43 21.82
C GLU A 426 6.35 -20.09 22.13
N PRO A 427 6.46 -19.72 23.42
CA PRO A 427 7.28 -18.58 23.78
C PRO A 427 8.76 -18.85 23.48
N VAL A 428 9.44 -17.84 22.95
CA VAL A 428 10.87 -17.91 22.61
C VAL A 428 11.63 -16.79 23.32
N THR A 429 12.88 -17.06 23.71
CA THR A 429 13.81 -16.00 24.14
C THR A 429 14.93 -15.90 23.14
N VAL A 430 15.17 -14.71 22.63
CA VAL A 430 16.18 -14.44 21.61
C VAL A 430 17.13 -13.33 22.04
N SER A 431 18.35 -13.40 21.53
CA SER A 431 19.29 -12.30 21.57
C SER A 431 19.24 -11.55 20.24
N LEU A 432 19.16 -10.23 20.31
CA LEU A 432 19.25 -9.31 19.18
C LEU A 432 20.62 -8.64 19.22
N ALA A 433 21.47 -8.97 18.25
CA ALA A 433 22.76 -8.33 18.04
C ALA A 433 22.69 -7.48 16.78
N GLN A 434 23.19 -6.24 16.84
CA GLN A 434 23.07 -5.29 15.74
C GLN A 434 24.41 -4.62 15.45
N ASP A 435 24.88 -4.79 14.21
CA ASP A 435 26.13 -4.24 13.73
C ASP A 435 25.89 -3.28 12.57
N ILE A 436 26.46 -2.09 12.67
CA ILE A 436 26.50 -1.13 11.56
C ILE A 436 27.74 -1.41 10.73
N LEU A 437 27.54 -1.73 9.46
CA LEU A 437 28.59 -2.02 8.51
C LEU A 437 28.92 -0.76 7.69
N GLY A 438 30.21 -0.42 7.61
CA GLY A 438 30.72 0.82 7.04
C GLY A 438 30.48 0.98 5.53
N PRO A 439 30.63 2.21 4.99
CA PRO A 439 30.30 2.50 3.58
C PRO A 439 31.47 2.27 2.59
N ASP A 440 32.73 2.36 3.02
CA ASP A 440 33.85 2.61 2.09
C ASP A 440 34.62 1.38 1.61
N GLN A 441 34.39 0.21 2.21
CA GLN A 441 35.12 -1.00 1.81
C GLN A 441 34.25 -1.89 0.93
N LYS A 442 34.84 -2.38 -0.16
CA LYS A 442 34.21 -3.37 -1.04
C LYS A 442 33.72 -4.53 -0.16
N PRO A 443 32.49 -5.04 -0.39
CA PRO A 443 32.02 -6.23 0.29
C PRO A 443 33.07 -7.34 0.19
N VAL A 444 33.52 -7.85 1.34
CA VAL A 444 34.43 -9.00 1.41
C VAL A 444 33.56 -10.24 1.51
N PHE A 445 33.64 -11.10 0.51
CA PHE A 445 32.99 -12.41 0.56
C PHE A 445 33.82 -13.38 1.40
N SER A 446 33.16 -14.08 2.31
CA SER A 446 33.71 -15.23 3.02
C SER A 446 32.68 -16.37 2.95
N GLU A 447 33.13 -17.59 2.69
CA GLU A 447 32.28 -18.78 2.65
C GLU A 447 31.51 -19.01 3.95
N LYS A 448 32.00 -18.49 5.08
CA LYS A 448 31.38 -18.67 6.40
C LYS A 448 30.37 -17.58 6.78
N THR A 449 30.48 -16.39 6.20
CA THR A 449 29.73 -15.20 6.65
C THR A 449 29.04 -14.44 5.51
N GLY A 450 29.15 -14.93 4.27
CA GLY A 450 28.65 -14.23 3.08
C GLY A 450 29.42 -12.94 2.80
N PHE A 451 28.77 -12.04 2.05
CA PHE A 451 29.29 -10.69 1.83
C PHE A 451 29.22 -9.88 3.13
N SER A 452 30.36 -9.40 3.61
CA SER A 452 30.44 -8.55 4.79
C SER A 452 31.21 -7.27 4.48
N ARG A 453 30.76 -6.15 5.03
CA ARG A 453 31.57 -4.93 5.15
C ARG A 453 32.10 -4.84 6.59
N PRO A 454 33.18 -4.09 6.87
CA PRO A 454 33.67 -3.92 8.22
C PRO A 454 32.61 -3.35 9.15
N VAL A 455 32.49 -3.92 10.35
CA VAL A 455 31.65 -3.35 11.41
C VAL A 455 32.31 -2.06 11.90
N VAL A 456 31.57 -0.96 11.87
CA VAL A 456 32.04 0.37 12.36
C VAL A 456 31.44 0.75 13.71
N LEU A 457 30.33 0.12 14.09
CA LEU A 457 29.68 0.27 15.39
C LEU A 457 28.84 -0.98 15.67
N SER A 458 28.86 -1.47 16.91
CA SER A 458 27.95 -2.49 17.39
C SER A 458 27.06 -1.89 18.47
N LEU A 459 25.76 -2.14 18.40
CA LEU A 459 24.81 -1.72 19.43
C LEU A 459 24.81 -2.71 20.60
N PRO A 460 24.45 -2.27 21.82
CA PRO A 460 24.29 -3.17 22.97
C PRO A 460 23.31 -4.33 22.67
N VAL A 461 23.78 -5.57 22.82
CA VAL A 461 22.96 -6.78 22.60
C VAL A 461 21.78 -6.81 23.56
N GLN A 462 20.59 -7.09 23.03
CA GLN A 462 19.37 -7.19 23.84
C GLN A 462 18.92 -8.65 23.97
N SER A 463 18.41 -9.03 25.14
CA SER A 463 17.74 -10.33 25.35
C SER A 463 16.24 -10.10 25.48
N VAL A 464 15.46 -10.72 24.59
CA VAL A 464 14.03 -10.43 24.43
C VAL A 464 13.24 -11.74 24.47
N LYS A 465 12.29 -11.83 25.41
CA LYS A 465 11.29 -12.91 25.44
C LYS A 465 10.07 -12.51 24.63
N LEU A 466 9.68 -13.31 23.65
CA LEU A 466 8.50 -13.12 22.80
C LEU A 466 7.49 -14.23 23.07
N GLU A 467 6.23 -13.87 23.31
CA GLU A 467 5.11 -14.80 23.41
C GLU A 467 4.69 -15.30 22.00
N PRO A 468 3.93 -16.40 21.90
CA PRO A 468 3.41 -16.89 20.62
C PRO A 468 2.59 -15.83 19.87
N GLY A 469 2.91 -15.59 18.60
CA GLY A 469 2.24 -14.59 17.75
C GLY A 469 2.62 -13.12 18.02
N GLU A 470 3.44 -12.85 19.05
CA GLU A 470 3.80 -11.49 19.46
C GLU A 470 4.70 -10.80 18.43
N ALA A 471 4.43 -9.51 18.20
CA ALA A 471 5.38 -8.57 17.61
C ALA A 471 5.79 -7.56 18.69
N ARG A 472 7.10 -7.39 18.92
CA ARG A 472 7.63 -6.47 19.93
C ARG A 472 8.70 -5.58 19.34
N GLN A 473 8.53 -4.28 19.49
CA GLN A 473 9.55 -3.29 19.15
C GLN A 473 10.57 -3.15 20.29
N VAL A 474 11.85 -3.09 19.92
CA VAL A 474 12.99 -2.90 20.81
C VAL A 474 13.76 -1.68 20.32
N SER A 475 13.97 -0.69 21.19
CA SER A 475 14.79 0.49 20.87
C SER A 475 16.17 0.34 21.52
N VAL A 476 17.23 0.47 20.72
CA VAL A 476 18.62 0.34 21.16
C VAL A 476 19.41 1.56 20.73
N SER A 477 20.13 2.17 21.67
CA SER A 477 20.94 3.36 21.41
C SER A 477 22.42 3.10 21.67
N ALA A 478 23.29 3.79 20.93
CA ALA A 478 24.73 3.82 21.14
C ALA A 478 25.31 5.20 20.83
N GLU A 479 26.43 5.52 21.47
CA GLU A 479 27.24 6.67 21.07
C GLU A 479 27.90 6.39 19.71
N TRP A 480 27.81 7.35 18.80
CA TRP A 480 28.48 7.31 17.51
C TRP A 480 29.19 8.64 17.26
N PRO A 481 30.46 8.77 17.66
CA PRO A 481 31.14 10.06 17.63
C PRO A 481 31.54 10.53 16.23
N ASN A 482 31.83 9.59 15.31
CA ASN A 482 32.39 9.89 14.00
C ASN A 482 31.67 9.14 12.84
N PRO A 483 30.34 9.29 12.68
CA PRO A 483 29.66 8.79 11.50
C PRO A 483 30.11 9.55 10.25
N LYS A 484 30.24 8.85 9.13
CA LYS A 484 30.38 9.48 7.82
C LYS A 484 28.99 9.90 7.34
N LEU A 485 28.85 11.16 6.98
CA LEU A 485 27.54 11.70 6.67
C LEU A 485 27.18 11.43 5.20
N TRP A 486 26.00 10.87 4.99
CA TRP A 486 25.36 10.83 3.68
C TRP A 486 24.93 12.24 3.29
N GLY A 487 25.06 12.57 2.02
CA GLY A 487 24.63 13.85 1.49
C GLY A 487 24.62 13.89 -0.02
N ILE A 488 24.46 15.09 -0.56
CA ILE A 488 24.39 15.32 -2.00
C ILE A 488 25.77 15.50 -2.66
N GLY A 489 26.86 15.25 -1.95
CA GLY A 489 28.25 15.51 -2.38
C GLY A 489 28.85 16.78 -1.79
N GLY A 490 30.18 16.88 -1.78
CA GLY A 490 30.90 18.09 -1.37
C GLY A 490 30.78 18.37 0.12
N GLU A 491 30.51 19.62 0.51
CA GLU A 491 30.44 20.00 1.93
C GLU A 491 29.20 19.48 2.66
N TRP A 492 28.20 18.99 1.93
CA TRP A 492 26.95 18.47 2.49
C TRP A 492 27.01 16.98 2.82
N GLY A 493 28.15 16.31 2.69
CA GLY A 493 28.30 14.85 2.86
C GLY A 493 28.29 14.12 1.53
N GLU A 494 28.60 12.81 1.52
CA GLU A 494 28.82 12.04 0.28
C GLU A 494 27.73 11.00 0.03
N PRO A 495 27.22 10.84 -1.20
CA PRO A 495 26.18 9.84 -1.52
C PRO A 495 26.60 8.41 -1.23
N LYS A 496 27.90 8.11 -1.39
CA LYS A 496 28.46 6.78 -1.13
C LYS A 496 28.48 6.38 0.35
N HIS A 497 28.22 7.30 1.28
CA HIS A 497 28.19 7.01 2.72
C HIS A 497 26.89 6.29 3.13
N LEU A 498 26.58 5.19 2.45
CA LEU A 498 25.47 4.29 2.73
C LEU A 498 25.96 3.11 3.58
N TYR A 499 25.40 3.02 4.78
CA TYR A 499 25.62 1.96 5.75
C TYR A 499 24.66 0.80 5.53
N HIS A 500 24.99 -0.35 6.08
CA HIS A 500 24.04 -1.44 6.28
C HIS A 500 23.98 -1.77 7.76
N LEU A 501 22.80 -1.74 8.35
CA LEU A 501 22.56 -2.30 9.66
C LEU A 501 22.27 -3.80 9.49
N ARG A 502 23.12 -4.64 10.07
CA ARG A 502 22.90 -6.08 10.18
C ARG A 502 22.28 -6.39 11.54
N SER A 503 21.04 -6.86 11.55
CA SER A 503 20.34 -7.33 12.75
C SER A 503 20.29 -8.86 12.77
N GLN A 504 20.89 -9.47 13.79
CA GLN A 504 20.96 -10.92 13.94
C GLN A 504 20.15 -11.37 15.16
N VAL A 505 19.27 -12.34 14.96
CA VAL A 505 18.43 -12.92 16.00
C VAL A 505 18.93 -14.32 16.30
N THR A 506 19.36 -14.59 17.54
CA THR A 506 19.85 -15.92 17.95
C THR A 506 19.05 -16.44 19.13
N LEU A 507 18.64 -17.71 19.08
CA LEU A 507 17.92 -18.36 20.18
C LEU A 507 18.79 -18.39 21.45
N VAL A 508 18.23 -17.96 22.58
CA VAL A 508 18.86 -18.13 23.89
C VAL A 508 18.37 -19.45 24.48
N VAL A 509 19.23 -20.45 24.53
CA VAL A 509 18.88 -21.78 25.04
C VAL A 509 19.11 -21.87 26.55
N ASN A 510 18.13 -22.42 27.28
CA ASN A 510 18.25 -22.68 28.72
C ASN A 510 19.27 -23.82 28.97
N PRO A 511 20.27 -23.65 29.87
CA PRO A 511 21.26 -24.68 30.20
C PRO A 511 20.67 -26.01 30.70
N LYS A 512 19.46 -25.99 31.28
CA LYS A 512 18.75 -27.20 31.73
C LYS A 512 18.03 -27.95 30.61
N SER A 513 18.00 -27.39 29.41
CA SER A 513 17.35 -28.05 28.28
C SER A 513 18.36 -28.93 27.53
N GLN A 514 17.90 -30.06 26.98
CA GLN A 514 18.75 -30.96 26.17
C GLN A 514 19.11 -30.39 24.79
N ILE A 515 19.02 -29.07 24.63
CA ILE A 515 19.05 -28.37 23.36
C ILE A 515 20.45 -27.79 23.19
N GLN A 516 21.11 -28.12 22.08
CA GLN A 516 22.38 -27.46 21.73
C GLN A 516 22.09 -26.05 21.23
N ASN A 517 22.87 -25.06 21.68
CA ASN A 517 22.85 -23.72 21.12
C ASN A 517 23.01 -23.79 19.59
N PRO A 518 22.14 -23.13 18.81
CA PRO A 518 22.34 -23.08 17.37
C PRO A 518 23.67 -22.37 17.07
N LYS A 519 24.50 -22.97 16.21
CA LYS A 519 25.81 -22.42 15.79
C LYS A 519 25.67 -21.16 14.90
N SER A 520 24.45 -20.79 14.52
CA SER A 520 24.13 -19.75 13.54
C SER A 520 22.86 -19.01 14.01
N PRO A 521 22.68 -17.73 13.65
CA PRO A 521 21.45 -16.99 13.98
C PRO A 521 20.21 -17.64 13.33
N LEU A 522 19.05 -17.45 13.94
CA LEU A 522 17.72 -17.79 13.40
C LEU A 522 17.33 -16.90 12.23
N ASP A 523 17.70 -15.61 12.30
CA ASP A 523 17.44 -14.62 11.26
C ASP A 523 18.62 -13.65 11.17
N THR A 524 18.89 -13.16 9.97
CA THR A 524 19.80 -12.04 9.71
C THR A 524 19.13 -11.10 8.71
N HIS A 525 18.80 -9.89 9.17
CA HIS A 525 18.19 -8.84 8.36
C HIS A 525 19.18 -7.72 8.09
N PHE A 526 19.18 -7.17 6.87
CA PHE A 526 20.01 -6.04 6.47
C PHE A 526 19.15 -4.84 6.09
N GLN A 527 19.34 -3.71 6.77
CA GLN A 527 18.70 -2.45 6.43
C GLN A 527 19.76 -1.46 5.94
N ARG A 528 19.65 -0.99 4.70
CA ARG A 528 20.49 0.10 4.19
C ARG A 528 20.00 1.44 4.75
N PHE A 529 20.92 2.34 5.12
CA PHE A 529 20.58 3.71 5.51
C PHE A 529 21.74 4.68 5.26
N GLY A 530 21.41 5.96 5.06
CA GLY A 530 22.38 7.06 5.00
C GLY A 530 22.24 7.97 6.24
N PHE A 531 23.34 8.16 6.98
CA PHE A 531 23.31 8.97 8.20
C PHE A 531 23.41 10.46 7.88
N ARG A 532 22.36 11.24 8.14
CA ARG A 532 22.29 12.68 7.83
C ARG A 532 21.36 13.41 8.78
N GLU A 533 21.49 14.72 8.84
CA GLU A 533 20.45 15.59 9.42
C GLU A 533 20.05 16.68 8.43
N PHE A 534 18.75 16.94 8.37
CA PHE A 534 18.15 17.96 7.53
C PHE A 534 17.17 18.79 8.36
N TRP A 535 17.30 20.12 8.34
CA TRP A 535 16.43 21.00 9.14
C TRP A 535 16.22 22.37 8.48
N ILE A 536 15.28 23.12 9.05
CA ILE A 536 15.02 24.51 8.69
C ILE A 536 15.45 25.40 9.87
N GLU A 537 16.25 26.41 9.58
CA GLU A 537 16.72 27.40 10.55
C GLU A 537 16.86 28.74 9.82
N ASP A 538 16.31 29.80 10.42
CA ASP A 538 16.24 31.16 9.85
C ASP A 538 15.65 31.22 8.43
N GLY A 539 14.62 30.41 8.17
CA GLY A 539 13.96 30.33 6.86
C GLY A 539 14.82 29.72 5.76
N GLN A 540 15.93 29.06 6.10
CA GLN A 540 16.82 28.37 5.18
C GLN A 540 16.84 26.87 5.47
N PHE A 541 17.09 26.06 4.45
CA PHE A 541 17.33 24.63 4.61
C PHE A 541 18.81 24.36 4.91
N TRP A 542 19.04 23.38 5.77
CA TRP A 542 20.36 22.95 6.21
C TRP A 542 20.48 21.44 6.07
N LEU A 543 21.59 20.98 5.50
CA LEU A 543 21.97 19.57 5.42
C LEU A 543 23.34 19.41 6.06
N ASN A 544 23.43 18.56 7.09
CA ASN A 544 24.68 18.25 7.78
C ASN A 544 25.45 19.49 8.28
N GLY A 545 24.72 20.51 8.73
CA GLY A 545 25.31 21.74 9.29
C GLY A 545 25.74 22.76 8.25
N LYS A 546 25.41 22.52 6.97
CA LYS A 546 25.67 23.44 5.87
C LYS A 546 24.36 23.90 5.26
N ARG A 547 24.24 25.21 5.02
CA ARG A 547 23.10 25.78 4.30
C ARG A 547 22.99 25.13 2.93
N LEU A 548 21.79 24.73 2.54
CA LEU A 548 21.50 24.10 1.25
C LEU A 548 20.33 24.83 0.58
N PRO A 549 20.58 25.62 -0.48
CA PRO A 549 19.50 26.09 -1.34
C PRO A 549 18.89 24.88 -2.08
N LEU A 550 17.60 24.62 -1.87
CA LEU A 550 16.90 23.59 -2.64
C LEU A 550 16.70 24.07 -4.07
N GLN A 551 17.13 23.26 -5.03
CA GLN A 551 17.09 23.54 -6.46
C GLN A 551 16.60 22.29 -7.19
N GLY A 552 15.39 22.37 -7.72
CA GLY A 552 14.76 21.24 -8.37
C GLY A 552 13.37 21.57 -8.90
N GLY A 553 12.64 20.54 -9.31
CA GLY A 553 11.31 20.67 -9.90
C GLY A 553 10.43 19.47 -9.60
N GLY A 554 9.22 19.49 -10.16
CA GLY A 554 8.30 18.36 -10.12
C GLY A 554 8.51 17.43 -11.32
N ASN A 555 8.63 16.13 -11.07
CA ASN A 555 8.70 15.10 -12.10
C ASN A 555 7.36 14.36 -12.18
N TRP A 556 6.98 13.99 -13.41
CA TRP A 556 5.67 13.53 -13.85
C TRP A 556 5.86 12.22 -14.61
N TYR A 557 6.23 11.14 -13.92
CA TYR A 557 6.92 10.05 -14.60
C TYR A 557 5.99 8.94 -15.15
N LEU A 558 4.84 8.64 -14.53
CA LEU A 558 3.79 7.82 -15.19
C LEU A 558 2.84 8.65 -16.06
N GLN A 559 2.89 9.97 -15.97
CA GLN A 559 2.00 10.84 -16.74
C GLN A 559 2.54 10.97 -18.18
N GLU A 560 1.64 10.92 -19.18
CA GLU A 560 1.91 10.95 -20.65
C GLU A 560 2.20 9.61 -21.36
N GLY A 561 1.75 8.46 -20.84
CA GLY A 561 1.91 7.19 -21.54
C GLY A 561 3.34 6.62 -21.48
N LYS A 562 4.08 7.03 -20.45
CA LYS A 562 5.51 6.76 -20.23
C LYS A 562 5.75 5.72 -19.14
N ALA A 563 4.72 4.92 -18.79
CA ALA A 563 4.83 3.80 -17.86
C ALA A 563 6.05 2.86 -18.06
N PRO A 564 6.56 2.60 -19.29
CA PRO A 564 7.82 1.87 -19.45
C PRO A 564 9.06 2.55 -18.84
N HIS A 565 8.94 3.69 -18.16
CA HIS A 565 10.04 4.40 -17.49
C HIS A 565 10.15 4.08 -15.99
N GLY A 566 9.27 3.25 -15.42
CA GLY A 566 9.30 2.81 -14.03
C GLY A 566 10.41 1.82 -13.67
N HIS A 567 11.55 1.87 -14.36
CA HIS A 567 12.66 0.94 -14.15
C HIS A 567 13.95 1.69 -13.82
N ARG A 568 14.80 1.01 -13.05
CA ARG A 568 16.06 1.56 -12.54
C ARG A 568 16.96 2.22 -13.61
N TRP A 569 17.03 1.69 -14.82
CA TRP A 569 17.84 2.30 -15.90
C TRP A 569 17.39 3.72 -16.24
N PHE A 570 16.09 3.97 -16.31
CA PHE A 570 15.57 5.31 -16.61
C PHE A 570 15.85 6.25 -15.44
N GLY A 571 15.50 5.85 -14.21
CA GLY A 571 15.78 6.65 -13.02
C GLY A 571 17.26 7.01 -12.87
N LEU A 572 18.16 6.09 -13.20
CA LEU A 572 19.60 6.34 -13.18
C LEU A 572 20.02 7.45 -14.15
N HIS A 573 19.55 7.42 -15.40
CA HIS A 573 19.91 8.44 -16.40
C HIS A 573 19.23 9.78 -16.12
N MET A 574 17.99 9.73 -15.64
CA MET A 574 17.24 10.91 -15.20
C MET A 574 17.99 11.64 -14.09
N TYR A 575 18.28 10.95 -12.97
CA TYR A 575 19.03 11.55 -11.88
C TYR A 575 20.43 11.98 -12.29
N ARG A 576 21.14 11.22 -13.12
CA ARG A 576 22.46 11.67 -13.63
C ARG A 576 22.37 12.98 -14.41
N SER A 577 21.33 13.12 -15.24
CA SER A 577 21.09 14.34 -16.01
C SER A 577 20.74 15.51 -15.09
N GLU A 578 19.82 15.29 -14.15
CA GLU A 578 19.41 16.27 -13.13
C GLU A 578 20.60 16.74 -12.28
N ARG A 579 21.40 15.79 -11.76
CA ARG A 579 22.65 16.09 -11.04
C ARG A 579 23.64 16.89 -11.90
N GLY A 580 23.74 16.56 -13.19
CA GLY A 580 24.55 17.33 -14.15
C GLY A 580 24.06 18.76 -14.39
N MET A 581 22.77 19.03 -14.13
CA MET A 581 22.16 20.37 -14.18
C MET A 581 22.16 21.07 -12.80
N ASN A 582 22.82 20.51 -11.79
CA ASN A 582 22.82 20.99 -10.40
C ASN A 582 21.44 20.91 -9.70
N VAL A 583 20.54 20.05 -10.16
CA VAL A 583 19.33 19.70 -9.40
C VAL A 583 19.73 18.86 -8.19
N ASN A 584 19.21 19.21 -7.01
CA ASN A 584 19.54 18.55 -5.74
C ASN A 584 18.33 17.99 -4.99
N ILE A 585 17.10 18.27 -5.47
CA ILE A 585 15.86 17.71 -4.94
C ILE A 585 14.90 17.38 -6.08
N GLN A 586 14.20 16.26 -5.92
CA GLN A 586 13.10 15.88 -6.80
C GLN A 586 11.78 15.91 -6.03
N ARG A 587 10.83 16.73 -6.48
CA ARG A 587 9.44 16.65 -6.03
C ARG A 587 8.70 15.64 -6.89
N TRP A 588 8.10 14.68 -6.24
CA TRP A 588 7.42 13.57 -6.88
C TRP A 588 5.95 13.86 -7.01
N HIS A 589 5.56 14.44 -8.15
CA HIS A 589 4.22 14.98 -8.29
C HIS A 589 3.18 13.86 -8.41
N ARG A 590 2.25 13.79 -7.44
CA ARG A 590 1.20 12.76 -7.34
C ARG A 590 1.74 11.34 -7.11
N HIS A 591 2.63 11.23 -6.13
CA HIS A 591 3.52 10.13 -5.71
C HIS A 591 2.96 8.71 -5.61
N GLY A 592 1.67 8.44 -5.86
CA GLY A 592 1.17 7.06 -5.87
C GLY A 592 2.01 6.22 -6.83
N ASP A 593 2.25 6.79 -8.00
CA ASP A 593 3.52 6.83 -8.67
C ASP A 593 4.57 5.73 -8.44
N ILE A 594 5.40 5.90 -7.42
CA ILE A 594 6.86 5.73 -7.54
C ILE A 594 7.37 4.39 -7.05
N SER A 595 8.15 3.73 -7.90
CA SER A 595 8.83 2.49 -7.53
C SER A 595 9.96 2.74 -6.52
N ARG A 596 10.18 1.75 -5.65
CA ARG A 596 11.25 1.76 -4.65
C ARG A 596 12.62 2.08 -5.25
N GLU A 597 12.87 1.65 -6.48
CA GLU A 597 14.13 1.83 -7.19
C GLU A 597 14.52 3.30 -7.33
N PHE A 598 13.56 4.23 -7.44
CA PHE A 598 13.86 5.65 -7.53
C PHE A 598 14.32 6.24 -6.20
N PHE A 599 13.82 5.74 -5.08
CA PHE A 599 14.35 6.11 -3.76
C PHE A 599 15.75 5.54 -3.56
N ASP A 600 15.94 4.28 -3.92
CA ASP A 600 17.23 3.61 -3.87
C ASP A 600 18.30 4.31 -4.72
N LEU A 601 17.92 4.75 -5.92
CA LEU A 601 18.80 5.55 -6.77
C LEU A 601 19.05 6.95 -6.19
N GLY A 602 18.06 7.56 -5.54
CA GLY A 602 18.21 8.83 -4.85
C GLY A 602 19.23 8.74 -3.72
N ASP A 603 19.16 7.67 -2.93
CA ASP A 603 20.15 7.32 -1.91
C ASP A 603 21.55 7.17 -2.53
N GLU A 604 21.69 6.42 -3.63
CA GLU A 604 22.99 6.14 -4.25
C GLU A 604 23.63 7.34 -4.96
N LEU A 605 22.82 8.23 -5.52
CA LEU A 605 23.28 9.37 -6.32
C LEU A 605 23.24 10.71 -5.56
N GLY A 606 22.72 10.72 -4.34
CA GLY A 606 22.63 11.93 -3.51
C GLY A 606 21.58 12.89 -4.02
N MET A 607 20.38 12.38 -4.31
CA MET A 607 19.22 13.18 -4.67
C MET A 607 18.28 13.27 -3.46
N LEU A 608 17.92 14.48 -3.05
CA LEU A 608 16.86 14.67 -2.07
C LEU A 608 15.50 14.38 -2.73
N SER A 609 14.55 13.91 -1.93
CA SER A 609 13.23 13.52 -2.41
C SER A 609 12.16 14.19 -1.57
N GLU A 610 11.20 14.85 -2.24
CA GLU A 610 9.95 15.32 -1.66
C GLU A 610 8.82 14.43 -2.22
N PRO A 611 8.44 13.36 -1.49
CA PRO A 611 7.32 12.51 -1.87
C PRO A 611 5.99 13.24 -1.62
N GLU A 612 5.29 13.64 -2.68
CA GLU A 612 3.97 14.28 -2.56
C GLU A 612 2.84 13.25 -2.69
N GLY A 613 2.12 12.96 -1.62
CA GLY A 613 1.04 11.98 -1.59
C GLY A 613 0.09 11.92 -2.81
N ALA A 614 -0.46 10.72 -3.09
CA ALA A 614 -1.35 10.39 -4.21
C ALA A 614 -2.74 11.09 -4.20
N TYR A 615 -2.88 12.19 -3.46
CA TYR A 615 -4.13 12.87 -3.13
C TYR A 615 -4.61 13.84 -4.23
N TRP A 616 -3.70 14.38 -5.04
CA TRP A 616 -4.07 15.34 -6.09
C TRP A 616 -4.99 14.70 -7.14
N GLY A 617 -6.18 15.29 -7.31
CA GLY A 617 -7.22 14.77 -8.22
C GLY A 617 -8.17 13.73 -7.58
N VAL A 618 -7.86 13.24 -6.38
CA VAL A 618 -8.78 12.40 -5.60
C VAL A 618 -9.85 13.32 -5.00
N SER A 619 -11.04 13.30 -5.60
CA SER A 619 -12.20 13.93 -4.96
C SER A 619 -12.53 13.10 -3.73
N GLY A 620 -12.43 13.67 -2.53
CA GLY A 620 -12.97 13.03 -1.34
C GLY A 620 -14.42 12.63 -1.59
N ILE A 621 -14.87 11.57 -0.93
CA ILE A 621 -16.17 10.98 -1.27
C ILE A 621 -17.25 12.02 -0.98
N PRO A 622 -18.06 12.41 -1.98
CA PRO A 622 -19.12 13.37 -1.72
C PRO A 622 -20.17 12.72 -0.83
N ASP A 623 -20.64 13.52 0.12
CA ASP A 623 -21.80 13.19 0.94
C ASP A 623 -23.10 13.25 0.11
N LEU A 624 -24.23 12.91 0.74
CA LEU A 624 -25.56 12.95 0.11
C LEU A 624 -25.94 14.31 -0.49
N MET A 625 -25.23 15.39 -0.13
CA MET A 625 -25.46 16.76 -0.56
C MET A 625 -24.41 17.24 -1.58
N GLY A 626 -23.47 16.38 -1.98
CA GLY A 626 -22.41 16.70 -2.93
C GLY A 626 -21.21 17.41 -2.32
N PHE A 627 -21.17 17.63 -1.00
CA PHE A 627 -19.99 18.19 -0.35
C PHE A 627 -18.97 17.10 -0.11
N THR A 628 -17.70 17.42 -0.36
CA THR A 628 -16.60 16.49 -0.12
C THR A 628 -16.48 16.14 1.36
N ASP A 629 -16.54 14.85 1.67
CA ASP A 629 -16.32 14.32 3.01
C ASP A 629 -14.90 13.74 3.11
N TRP A 630 -13.97 14.54 3.65
CA TRP A 630 -12.60 14.12 3.89
C TRP A 630 -12.45 13.22 5.12
N ASP A 631 -13.49 13.14 5.95
CA ASP A 631 -13.54 12.28 7.13
C ASP A 631 -14.31 10.97 6.85
N ASP A 632 -14.62 10.67 5.58
CA ASP A 632 -15.27 9.43 5.18
C ASP A 632 -14.48 8.23 5.73
N PRO A 633 -15.12 7.33 6.51
CA PRO A 633 -14.43 6.33 7.30
C PRO A 633 -13.73 5.28 6.45
N VAL A 634 -14.24 4.98 5.27
CA VAL A 634 -13.66 3.98 4.36
C VAL A 634 -12.50 4.61 3.59
N TRP A 635 -12.71 5.80 3.04
CA TRP A 635 -11.68 6.53 2.32
C TRP A 635 -10.50 6.90 3.23
N ALA A 636 -10.77 7.42 4.43
CA ALA A 636 -9.74 7.76 5.40
C ALA A 636 -8.96 6.53 5.88
N ALA A 637 -9.62 5.38 6.08
CA ALA A 637 -8.93 4.14 6.43
C ALA A 637 -7.99 3.64 5.32
N ASN A 638 -8.43 3.72 4.06
CA ASN A 638 -7.61 3.34 2.91
C ASN A 638 -6.44 4.32 2.69
N LEU A 639 -6.67 5.63 2.86
CA LEU A 639 -5.61 6.64 2.83
C LEU A 639 -4.58 6.38 3.93
N ALA A 640 -5.05 6.18 5.16
CA ALA A 640 -4.20 5.98 6.32
C ALA A 640 -3.37 4.71 6.19
N GLY A 641 -3.92 3.64 5.61
CA GLY A 641 -3.15 2.42 5.44
C GLY A 641 -2.22 2.43 4.23
N HIS A 642 -2.40 3.31 3.23
CA HIS A 642 -1.40 3.50 2.16
C HIS A 642 -0.14 4.22 2.67
N TYR A 643 -0.28 5.15 3.61
CA TYR A 643 0.85 5.91 4.19
C TYR A 643 1.49 5.26 5.42
N ARG A 644 1.00 4.09 5.86
CA ARG A 644 1.61 3.29 6.94
C ARG A 644 2.53 2.26 6.33
#